data_AF-A0A3Q2ZXF3-F1
#
_entry.id   AF-A0A3Q2ZXF3-F1
#
_cell.length_a   1.000
_cell.length_b   1.000
_cell.length_c   1.000
_cell.angle_alpha   90.00
_cell.angle_beta   90.00
_cell.angle_gamma   90.00
#
_symmetry.space_group_name_H-M   'P 1'
#
loop_
_entity.id
_entity.type
_entity.pdbx_description
1 polymer ?
#
loop_
_entity_poly.entity_id
_entity_poly.type
_entity_poly.pdbx_seq_one_letter_code
_entity_poly.pdbx_strand_id
1 'polypeptide(L)'
;AEAFKVNGPTETCEEPEPDPVPSCGHQALCEETFSSDAFSSCQNLLDVGSFTKACMVDMCSSKDNSDLVLCQTISEFSRQCVHAGGSPRAWRNETFCYKKCLSNMEFLECSSPCPNSCSNPQASQTCDNHCHDGCSCPAGTVFDDIGNTGCVAVSQCPCRHGNRIYQSGESVCEKGRWSCSEENCPGTCSVEGGAHIDTFDGKTYTFHGDCSYVLTKQSNESCSFLCSHPHNELNSVQLLLFVNTMNFCLIKLKCFFQVIKVQASGHVHINSILSQLPLFTRDAFRPSSFYILINTQAGLQLAVQLSPVMQVSISAHVSLRGTTSGLCGNFNNIISDDFRVSSGLVEGTAAAFANSWKTLSSCPDITTQFGHPCSQDITRENYAQYWCSKLTDPSSVFASCHSVISPNTYKDNCMYDSCSCEKSEDCMCAAVSSYVFACSAAGIHLRGWREVICGEDSCPAGTVYEYNMTSCARTCRSLSQVDFSCQSSFTAVDGCGCAEGTFMNEDGQCVSSASCPSSCVAPMVYFDCSTAAPGAPGAECQKSCSSVDMDCISTGCTSGCICPDGLLSDGTGGCINRTSCPCVHNGHIYQPGQTLTVDCNTCSCSGSTFSCTANECDAVCGLYGDGHYITFDDKRFDFNGQCEYTLLQNYGSFRIVTENVPCGTTGTTCSKTIKIFLEVLSVQIQKMGVYLVVTIKPGLLLMWDQKTSLFISLSPHFQVCGLCGNYDGISKNDFTTRSQETVTDVLEFGNSWKVSSSCPNAQLISDPCTSNRYRAAWSQKQCSIITSSTFQSCHTKVDPGPYFDSCVRDSCACDTGGDCECLCTAVAAYAKACNEAGACISWRTPKLCPIFCDYYNSPGGCEWHYKPCGFYVINKHLSSNPKPVEMTTTQSTTGEVSITKPFTEEKTKTPTALSTAAVSETTLSTPENTATSRESTVVSSKPTVETTSTVGPSTISIKSTLKPEQTTLPVSPTTEKGTTN
;
A
#
# COMPACT_ATOMS: atom_id res chain seq x y z
N ALA A 1 -79.56 0.90 -25.97
CA ALA A 1 -78.70 1.85 -25.25
C ALA A 1 -79.00 1.80 -23.75
N GLU A 2 -80.21 2.19 -23.34
CA GLU A 2 -80.69 2.29 -21.94
C GLU A 2 -80.13 1.24 -20.95
N ALA A 3 -80.20 -0.06 -21.26
CA ALA A 3 -79.77 -1.13 -20.35
C ALA A 3 -78.26 -1.13 -19.99
N PHE A 4 -77.43 -0.40 -20.75
CA PHE A 4 -75.99 -0.25 -20.53
C PHE A 4 -75.59 1.20 -20.16
N LYS A 5 -76.57 2.07 -19.91
CA LYS A 5 -76.35 3.46 -19.50
C LYS A 5 -75.82 3.53 -18.07
N VAL A 6 -74.73 4.28 -17.86
CA VAL A 6 -74.17 4.57 -16.55
C VAL A 6 -74.28 6.06 -16.29
N ASN A 7 -75.10 6.45 -15.30
CA ASN A 7 -75.25 7.86 -14.93
C ASN A 7 -74.08 8.31 -14.04
N GLY A 8 -73.61 9.54 -14.26
CA GLY A 8 -72.66 10.18 -13.36
C GLY A 8 -73.30 10.52 -12.00
N PRO A 9 -72.53 10.60 -10.90
CA PRO A 9 -73.08 10.86 -9.56
C PRO A 9 -73.65 12.28 -9.39
N THR A 10 -73.39 13.20 -10.32
CA THR A 10 -73.79 14.61 -10.25
C THR A 10 -74.54 15.10 -11.50
N GLU A 11 -74.76 14.25 -12.50
CA GLU A 11 -75.31 14.65 -13.81
C GLU A 11 -76.36 13.65 -14.31
N THR A 12 -77.52 14.18 -14.72
CA THR A 12 -78.58 13.44 -15.42
C THR A 12 -78.58 13.82 -16.89
N CYS A 13 -78.32 12.83 -17.76
CA CYS A 13 -78.39 12.98 -19.21
C CYS A 13 -79.72 12.38 -19.73
N GLU A 14 -80.61 13.23 -20.22
CA GLU A 14 -81.84 12.81 -20.91
C GLU A 14 -81.47 12.32 -22.33
N GLU A 15 -81.94 11.13 -22.71
CA GLU A 15 -81.78 10.64 -24.09
C GLU A 15 -82.87 11.26 -24.98
N PRO A 16 -82.54 11.85 -26.14
CA PRO A 16 -83.54 12.23 -27.12
C PRO A 16 -84.26 10.97 -27.64
N GLU A 17 -85.56 11.08 -27.94
CA GLU A 17 -86.28 9.97 -28.57
C GLU A 17 -85.62 9.57 -29.90
N PRO A 18 -85.56 8.26 -30.22
CA PRO A 18 -84.91 7.79 -31.43
C PRO A 18 -85.69 8.26 -32.66
N ASP A 19 -85.10 9.16 -33.45
CA ASP A 19 -85.62 9.55 -34.75
C ASP A 19 -85.86 8.31 -35.63
N PRO A 20 -86.98 8.24 -36.38
CA PRO A 20 -87.27 7.10 -37.23
C PRO A 20 -86.21 6.96 -38.32
N VAL A 21 -85.54 5.79 -38.37
CA VAL A 21 -84.45 5.49 -39.31
C VAL A 21 -84.86 5.84 -40.74
N PRO A 22 -84.20 6.81 -41.41
CA PRO A 22 -84.58 7.21 -42.76
C PRO A 22 -84.40 6.06 -43.74
N SER A 23 -85.48 5.64 -44.41
CA SER A 23 -85.36 4.77 -45.59
C SER A 23 -84.86 5.61 -46.75
N CYS A 24 -83.62 5.37 -47.19
CA CYS A 24 -82.94 6.30 -48.09
C CYS A 24 -82.11 5.61 -49.19
N GLY A 25 -82.03 6.28 -50.34
CA GLY A 25 -81.69 5.68 -51.64
C GLY A 25 -80.21 5.58 -52.00
N HIS A 26 -79.31 5.34 -51.03
CA HIS A 26 -77.86 5.29 -51.27
C HIS A 26 -77.26 3.88 -51.28
N GLN A 27 -78.11 2.83 -51.33
CA GLN A 27 -77.69 1.43 -51.28
C GLN A 27 -76.62 1.09 -52.32
N ALA A 28 -76.83 1.44 -53.59
CA ALA A 28 -75.88 1.13 -54.67
C ALA A 28 -74.48 1.73 -54.44
N LEU A 29 -74.40 2.96 -53.93
CA LEU A 29 -73.14 3.63 -53.61
C LEU A 29 -72.41 2.95 -52.46
N CYS A 30 -73.13 2.58 -51.39
CA CYS A 30 -72.56 1.86 -50.25
C CYS A 30 -72.08 0.45 -50.64
N GLU A 31 -72.87 -0.29 -51.45
CA GLU A 31 -72.50 -1.61 -51.97
C GLU A 31 -71.27 -1.54 -52.89
N GLU A 32 -71.20 -0.57 -53.80
CA GLU A 32 -70.05 -0.34 -54.68
C GLU A 32 -68.79 0.03 -53.89
N THR A 33 -68.93 0.88 -52.87
CA THR A 33 -67.82 1.32 -52.00
C THR A 33 -67.12 0.13 -51.33
N PHE A 34 -67.87 -0.73 -50.63
CA PHE A 34 -67.29 -1.88 -49.92
C PHE A 34 -66.95 -3.07 -50.83
N SER A 35 -67.49 -3.11 -52.04
CA SER A 35 -67.15 -4.11 -53.07
C SER A 35 -65.97 -3.70 -53.96
N SER A 36 -65.45 -2.48 -53.81
CA SER A 36 -64.36 -1.94 -54.64
C SER A 36 -63.04 -2.71 -54.51
N ASP A 37 -62.17 -2.57 -55.51
CA ASP A 37 -60.83 -3.19 -55.55
C ASP A 37 -59.94 -2.84 -54.35
N ALA A 38 -60.21 -1.74 -53.65
CA ALA A 38 -59.48 -1.37 -52.45
C ALA A 38 -59.76 -2.31 -51.27
N PHE A 39 -60.94 -2.94 -51.26
CA PHE A 39 -61.41 -3.82 -50.19
C PHE A 39 -61.56 -5.29 -50.61
N SER A 40 -60.97 -5.68 -51.76
CA SER A 40 -61.11 -7.05 -52.29
C SER A 40 -60.63 -8.15 -51.31
N SER A 41 -59.68 -7.85 -50.42
CA SER A 41 -59.23 -8.77 -49.36
C SER A 41 -60.24 -8.93 -48.22
N CYS A 42 -61.18 -7.99 -48.07
CA CYS A 42 -62.06 -7.86 -46.91
C CYS A 42 -63.41 -8.57 -47.11
N GLN A 43 -63.82 -8.78 -48.37
CA GLN A 43 -65.16 -9.25 -48.75
C GLN A 43 -65.57 -10.60 -48.13
N ASN A 44 -64.59 -11.48 -47.86
CA ASN A 44 -64.82 -12.80 -47.24
C ASN A 44 -64.46 -12.83 -45.74
N LEU A 45 -64.02 -11.70 -45.17
CA LEU A 45 -63.61 -11.58 -43.76
C LEU A 45 -64.65 -10.83 -42.91
N LEU A 46 -65.44 -9.94 -43.53
CA LEU A 46 -66.40 -9.07 -42.85
C LEU A 46 -67.82 -9.23 -43.42
N ASP A 47 -68.83 -8.95 -42.58
CA ASP A 47 -70.21 -8.81 -43.04
C ASP A 47 -70.43 -7.45 -43.74
N VAL A 48 -70.15 -7.42 -45.05
CA VAL A 48 -70.39 -6.27 -45.93
C VAL A 48 -71.84 -5.77 -45.84
N GLY A 49 -72.82 -6.65 -45.58
CA GLY A 49 -74.23 -6.28 -45.49
C GLY A 49 -74.56 -5.41 -44.26
N SER A 50 -73.88 -5.64 -43.14
CA SER A 50 -74.03 -4.78 -41.94
C SER A 50 -73.37 -3.41 -42.12
N PHE A 51 -72.17 -3.35 -42.72
CA PHE A 51 -71.51 -2.07 -43.01
C PHE A 51 -72.21 -1.26 -44.10
N THR A 52 -72.82 -1.92 -45.10
CA THR A 52 -73.67 -1.27 -46.10
C THR A 52 -74.86 -0.57 -45.44
N LYS A 53 -75.52 -1.21 -44.47
CA LYS A 53 -76.63 -0.59 -43.71
C LYS A 53 -76.16 0.59 -42.86
N ALA A 54 -75.01 0.49 -42.19
CA ALA A 54 -74.43 1.61 -41.44
C ALA A 54 -74.14 2.81 -42.37
N CYS A 55 -73.46 2.56 -43.50
CA CYS A 55 -73.19 3.57 -44.53
C CYS A 55 -74.47 4.26 -45.04
N MET A 56 -75.55 3.50 -45.26
CA MET A 56 -76.84 4.08 -45.64
C MET A 56 -77.39 5.02 -44.56
N VAL A 57 -77.34 4.64 -43.27
CA VAL A 57 -77.81 5.51 -42.18
C VAL A 57 -76.95 6.78 -42.06
N ASP A 58 -75.63 6.63 -42.14
CA ASP A 58 -74.65 7.73 -42.05
C ASP A 58 -74.84 8.76 -43.18
N MET A 59 -74.98 8.28 -44.42
CA MET A 59 -75.23 9.11 -45.61
C MET A 59 -76.53 9.91 -45.55
N CYS A 60 -77.49 9.48 -44.75
CA CYS A 60 -78.84 10.07 -44.69
C CYS A 60 -79.08 10.92 -43.44
N SER A 61 -78.15 10.86 -42.48
CA SER A 61 -78.15 11.66 -41.26
C SER A 61 -77.30 12.93 -41.38
N SER A 62 -76.34 12.97 -42.32
CA SER A 62 -75.51 14.15 -42.59
C SER A 62 -76.28 15.19 -43.44
N LYS A 63 -76.30 16.46 -42.98
CA LYS A 63 -76.97 17.57 -43.68
C LYS A 63 -76.05 18.51 -44.46
N ASP A 64 -74.77 18.57 -44.10
CA ASP A 64 -73.82 19.57 -44.65
C ASP A 64 -72.47 18.99 -45.14
N ASN A 65 -72.14 17.73 -44.82
CA ASN A 65 -70.93 17.07 -45.33
C ASN A 65 -71.09 15.54 -45.32
N SER A 66 -71.61 14.97 -46.42
CA SER A 66 -71.81 13.51 -46.58
C SER A 66 -70.50 12.74 -46.38
N ASP A 67 -69.43 13.26 -46.99
CA ASP A 67 -68.18 12.55 -47.13
C ASP A 67 -67.53 12.35 -45.77
N LEU A 68 -67.52 13.36 -44.90
CA LEU A 68 -66.88 13.26 -43.58
C LEU A 68 -67.48 12.17 -42.68
N VAL A 69 -68.80 11.92 -42.75
CA VAL A 69 -69.46 10.85 -41.98
C VAL A 69 -69.20 9.50 -42.65
N LEU A 70 -69.37 9.42 -43.97
CA LEU A 70 -69.05 8.23 -44.77
C LEU A 70 -67.59 7.77 -44.58
N CYS A 71 -66.64 8.70 -44.48
CA CYS A 71 -65.24 8.40 -44.17
C CYS A 71 -65.08 7.63 -42.85
N GLN A 72 -65.94 7.84 -41.85
CA GLN A 72 -65.84 7.15 -40.56
C GLN A 72 -66.26 5.68 -40.72
N THR A 73 -67.39 5.42 -41.38
CA THR A 73 -67.87 4.07 -41.69
C THR A 73 -66.86 3.27 -42.52
N ILE A 74 -66.27 3.90 -43.55
CA ILE A 74 -65.26 3.25 -44.39
C ILE A 74 -63.93 3.04 -43.63
N SER A 75 -63.53 3.98 -42.76
CA SER A 75 -62.34 3.80 -41.92
C SER A 75 -62.51 2.62 -40.95
N GLU A 76 -63.68 2.47 -40.33
CA GLU A 76 -63.95 1.34 -39.44
C GLU A 76 -63.98 0.01 -40.21
N PHE A 77 -64.54 -0.02 -41.42
CA PHE A 77 -64.48 -1.21 -42.29
C PHE A 77 -63.03 -1.58 -42.67
N SER A 78 -62.20 -0.59 -43.01
CA SER A 78 -60.75 -0.76 -43.26
C SER A 78 -60.05 -1.36 -42.03
N ARG A 79 -60.28 -0.78 -40.85
CA ARG A 79 -59.69 -1.21 -39.56
C ARG A 79 -60.10 -2.63 -39.17
N GLN A 80 -61.38 -2.96 -39.32
CA GLN A 80 -61.90 -4.32 -39.04
C GLN A 80 -61.34 -5.33 -40.06
N CYS A 81 -61.13 -4.93 -41.32
CA CYS A 81 -60.53 -5.79 -42.32
C CYS A 81 -59.09 -6.15 -41.96
N VAL A 82 -58.29 -5.17 -41.55
CA VAL A 82 -56.92 -5.39 -41.03
C VAL A 82 -56.95 -6.29 -39.80
N HIS A 83 -57.85 -6.03 -38.84
CA HIS A 83 -57.97 -6.83 -37.61
C HIS A 83 -58.34 -8.30 -37.89
N ALA A 84 -59.13 -8.57 -38.93
CA ALA A 84 -59.47 -9.91 -39.40
C ALA A 84 -58.37 -10.59 -40.24
N GLY A 85 -57.21 -9.95 -40.45
CA GLY A 85 -56.09 -10.48 -41.24
C GLY A 85 -56.13 -10.13 -42.73
N GLY A 86 -56.99 -9.21 -43.14
CA GLY A 86 -57.04 -8.66 -44.50
C GLY A 86 -55.96 -7.59 -44.75
N SER A 87 -55.91 -7.07 -45.96
CA SER A 87 -54.93 -6.04 -46.37
C SER A 87 -55.57 -5.05 -47.34
N PRO A 88 -56.39 -4.10 -46.84
CA PRO A 88 -57.04 -3.10 -47.68
C PRO A 88 -55.98 -2.22 -48.36
N ARG A 89 -56.26 -1.83 -49.60
CA ARG A 89 -55.43 -0.88 -50.36
C ARG A 89 -55.84 0.55 -50.02
N ALA A 90 -55.01 1.52 -50.41
CA ALA A 90 -55.33 2.94 -50.28
C ALA A 90 -56.64 3.29 -51.02
N TRP A 91 -57.67 3.67 -50.27
CA TRP A 91 -58.98 4.11 -50.78
C TRP A 91 -59.19 5.62 -50.60
N ARG A 92 -58.41 6.27 -49.74
CA ARG A 92 -58.36 7.73 -49.55
C ARG A 92 -57.59 8.39 -50.69
N ASN A 93 -58.03 9.58 -51.10
CA ASN A 93 -57.33 10.41 -52.10
C ASN A 93 -57.52 11.91 -51.79
N GLU A 94 -56.88 12.80 -52.55
CA GLU A 94 -56.95 14.26 -52.31
C GLU A 94 -58.36 14.85 -52.34
N THR A 95 -59.29 14.22 -53.07
CA THR A 95 -60.69 14.65 -53.19
C THR A 95 -61.66 13.89 -52.28
N PHE A 96 -61.25 12.78 -51.66
CA PHE A 96 -62.13 11.91 -50.87
C PHE A 96 -61.41 11.34 -49.65
N CYS A 97 -61.90 11.67 -48.46
CA CYS A 97 -61.39 11.21 -47.17
C CYS A 97 -59.88 11.44 -46.92
N TYR A 98 -59.32 12.49 -47.54
CA TYR A 98 -57.90 12.84 -47.44
C TYR A 98 -57.41 12.96 -45.98
N LYS A 99 -56.24 12.37 -45.72
CA LYS A 99 -55.52 12.48 -44.45
C LYS A 99 -54.18 13.12 -44.70
N LYS A 100 -53.98 14.32 -44.14
CA LYS A 100 -52.70 15.04 -44.23
C LYS A 100 -51.72 14.53 -43.17
N CYS A 101 -50.60 13.97 -43.61
CA CYS A 101 -49.49 13.63 -42.74
C CYS A 101 -48.52 14.81 -42.55
N LEU A 102 -47.69 14.73 -41.51
CA LEU A 102 -46.61 15.70 -41.26
C LEU A 102 -45.39 15.39 -42.13
N SER A 103 -44.63 16.42 -42.48
CA SER A 103 -43.43 16.33 -43.34
C SER A 103 -43.72 15.60 -44.67
N ASN A 104 -42.89 14.63 -45.04
CA ASN A 104 -42.98 13.81 -46.26
C ASN A 104 -43.45 12.36 -45.97
N MET A 105 -44.22 12.16 -44.89
CA MET A 105 -44.88 10.88 -44.60
C MET A 105 -46.09 10.63 -45.52
N GLU A 106 -46.42 9.36 -45.72
CA GLU A 106 -47.62 8.91 -46.44
C GLU A 106 -48.62 8.24 -45.48
N PHE A 107 -49.91 8.34 -45.77
CA PHE A 107 -50.95 7.67 -44.98
C PHE A 107 -51.16 6.24 -45.50
N LEU A 108 -51.00 5.25 -44.63
CA LEU A 108 -51.20 3.84 -44.94
C LEU A 108 -52.36 3.26 -44.13
N GLU A 109 -53.19 2.42 -44.75
CA GLU A 109 -54.29 1.73 -44.08
C GLU A 109 -53.82 0.58 -43.16
N CYS A 110 -52.56 0.14 -43.33
CA CYS A 110 -51.88 -0.86 -42.51
C CYS A 110 -50.42 -0.44 -42.35
N SER A 111 -50.15 0.41 -41.35
CA SER A 111 -48.81 0.78 -40.89
C SER A 111 -48.41 -0.03 -39.66
N SER A 112 -47.12 -0.36 -39.56
CA SER A 112 -46.54 -0.92 -38.34
C SER A 112 -46.75 0.04 -37.15
N PRO A 113 -47.22 -0.44 -35.98
CA PRO A 113 -47.23 0.36 -34.74
C PRO A 113 -45.83 0.71 -34.24
N CYS A 114 -44.81 0.00 -34.72
CA CYS A 114 -43.40 0.25 -34.49
C CYS A 114 -42.79 0.86 -35.77
N PRO A 115 -42.84 2.20 -35.96
CA PRO A 115 -42.26 2.84 -37.14
C PRO A 115 -40.73 2.74 -37.10
N ASN A 116 -40.12 2.47 -38.25
CA ASN A 116 -38.67 2.47 -38.38
C ASN A 116 -38.14 3.91 -38.30
N SER A 117 -37.19 4.16 -37.42
CA SER A 117 -36.57 5.48 -37.21
C SER A 117 -35.06 5.46 -37.46
N CYS A 118 -34.41 6.62 -37.42
CA CYS A 118 -32.96 6.71 -37.54
C CYS A 118 -32.24 6.07 -36.35
N SER A 119 -32.77 6.19 -35.13
CA SER A 119 -32.23 5.48 -33.97
C SER A 119 -32.54 3.97 -33.98
N ASN A 120 -33.70 3.56 -34.50
CA ASN A 120 -34.10 2.16 -34.62
C ASN A 120 -34.66 1.81 -36.02
N PRO A 121 -33.79 1.54 -37.01
CA PRO A 121 -34.20 1.35 -38.41
C PRO A 121 -34.87 -0.01 -38.69
N GLN A 122 -35.02 -0.87 -37.68
CA GLN A 122 -35.62 -2.21 -37.80
C GLN A 122 -36.75 -2.46 -36.79
N ALA A 123 -37.28 -1.40 -36.15
CA ALA A 123 -38.36 -1.47 -35.16
C ALA A 123 -39.57 -2.30 -35.63
N SER A 124 -39.91 -2.24 -36.92
CA SER A 124 -41.05 -2.97 -37.49
C SER A 124 -40.82 -4.49 -37.59
N GLN A 125 -39.57 -4.98 -37.51
CA GLN A 125 -39.25 -6.41 -37.65
C GLN A 125 -39.50 -7.20 -36.36
N THR A 126 -39.44 -6.54 -35.21
CA THR A 126 -39.67 -7.12 -33.87
C THR A 126 -40.96 -6.59 -33.24
N CYS A 127 -41.93 -6.22 -34.07
CA CYS A 127 -43.19 -5.62 -33.62
C CYS A 127 -44.26 -6.70 -33.46
N ASP A 128 -44.56 -7.10 -32.22
CA ASP A 128 -45.58 -8.12 -31.91
C ASP A 128 -47.04 -7.64 -32.09
N ASN A 129 -47.24 -6.37 -32.48
CA ASN A 129 -48.55 -5.77 -32.66
C ASN A 129 -49.00 -5.81 -34.13
N HIS A 130 -50.30 -6.06 -34.34
CA HIS A 130 -50.93 -5.95 -35.67
C HIS A 130 -50.89 -4.50 -36.19
N CYS A 131 -50.89 -4.33 -37.51
CA CYS A 131 -50.88 -3.00 -38.12
C CYS A 131 -52.18 -2.21 -37.85
N HIS A 132 -52.09 -0.89 -37.96
CA HIS A 132 -53.20 0.06 -37.83
C HIS A 132 -53.09 1.14 -38.90
N ASP A 133 -54.15 1.88 -39.19
CA ASP A 133 -54.10 2.98 -40.15
C ASP A 133 -53.39 4.20 -39.56
N GLY A 134 -52.50 4.83 -40.33
CA GLY A 134 -51.67 5.92 -39.83
C GLY A 134 -50.62 6.43 -40.81
N CYS A 135 -49.96 7.52 -40.41
CA CYS A 135 -48.84 8.09 -41.17
C CYS A 135 -47.57 7.27 -40.98
N SER A 136 -46.89 6.94 -42.08
CA SER A 136 -45.66 6.16 -42.11
C SER A 136 -44.65 6.76 -43.08
N CYS A 137 -43.40 6.32 -43.00
CA CYS A 137 -42.38 6.72 -43.96
C CYS A 137 -42.43 5.86 -45.22
N PRO A 138 -42.30 6.46 -46.43
CA PRO A 138 -42.28 5.72 -47.68
C PRO A 138 -41.25 4.59 -47.71
N ALA A 139 -41.57 3.52 -48.44
CA ALA A 139 -40.71 2.33 -48.55
C ALA A 139 -39.25 2.69 -48.92
N GLY A 140 -38.30 2.24 -48.08
CA GLY A 140 -36.87 2.55 -48.21
C GLY A 140 -36.39 3.78 -47.42
N THR A 141 -37.28 4.48 -46.73
CA THR A 141 -36.95 5.59 -45.82
C THR A 141 -37.31 5.26 -44.37
N VAL A 142 -36.74 6.00 -43.42
CA VAL A 142 -37.00 5.90 -41.97
C VAL A 142 -37.24 7.29 -41.40
N PHE A 143 -37.95 7.38 -40.27
CA PHE A 143 -38.21 8.66 -39.63
C PHE A 143 -36.98 9.19 -38.89
N ASP A 144 -36.55 10.41 -39.18
CA ASP A 144 -35.50 11.13 -38.47
C ASP A 144 -36.01 11.60 -37.09
N ASP A 145 -35.94 10.70 -36.11
CA ASP A 145 -36.22 10.95 -34.70
C ASP A 145 -35.09 11.68 -33.94
N ILE A 146 -34.01 12.03 -34.65
CA ILE A 146 -32.82 12.68 -34.07
C ILE A 146 -32.81 14.18 -34.43
N GLY A 147 -32.95 14.50 -35.72
CA GLY A 147 -33.05 15.87 -36.25
C GLY A 147 -34.48 16.38 -36.48
N ASN A 148 -35.50 15.51 -36.42
CA ASN A 148 -36.90 15.82 -36.70
C ASN A 148 -37.14 16.37 -38.12
N THR A 149 -36.31 15.99 -39.10
CA THR A 149 -36.40 16.50 -40.48
C THR A 149 -37.47 15.81 -41.35
N GLY A 150 -38.03 14.69 -40.90
CA GLY A 150 -39.03 13.90 -41.65
C GLY A 150 -38.53 12.49 -41.99
N CYS A 151 -38.95 11.96 -43.12
CA CYS A 151 -38.51 10.66 -43.62
C CYS A 151 -37.25 10.82 -44.49
N VAL A 152 -36.16 10.15 -44.09
CA VAL A 152 -34.85 10.21 -44.74
C VAL A 152 -34.37 8.82 -45.14
N ALA A 153 -33.41 8.72 -46.06
CA ALA A 153 -32.74 7.45 -46.31
C ALA A 153 -31.90 7.06 -45.09
N VAL A 154 -31.78 5.76 -44.78
CA VAL A 154 -30.96 5.27 -43.64
C VAL A 154 -29.51 5.78 -43.73
N SER A 155 -28.98 6.00 -44.94
CA SER A 155 -27.64 6.57 -45.17
C SER A 155 -27.51 8.05 -44.79
N GLN A 156 -28.61 8.78 -44.65
CA GLN A 156 -28.66 10.20 -44.30
C GLN A 156 -28.98 10.44 -42.81
N CYS A 157 -29.28 9.37 -42.05
CA CYS A 157 -29.60 9.49 -40.63
C CYS A 157 -28.48 10.19 -39.85
N PRO A 158 -28.78 11.31 -39.16
CA PRO A 158 -27.80 12.01 -38.33
C PRO A 158 -27.53 11.24 -37.04
N CYS A 159 -26.43 11.56 -36.37
CA CYS A 159 -26.07 11.03 -35.06
C CYS A 159 -26.19 12.12 -33.99
N ARG A 160 -26.42 11.73 -32.74
CA ARG A 160 -26.42 12.63 -31.58
C ARG A 160 -25.31 12.24 -30.62
N HIS A 161 -24.56 13.24 -30.14
CA HIS A 161 -23.60 13.08 -29.04
C HIS A 161 -23.72 14.28 -28.10
N GLY A 162 -24.06 14.03 -26.84
CA GLY A 162 -24.57 15.06 -25.94
C GLY A 162 -25.76 15.79 -26.55
N ASN A 163 -25.75 17.12 -26.49
CA ASN A 163 -26.78 17.99 -27.08
C ASN A 163 -26.52 18.37 -28.55
N ARG A 164 -25.47 17.83 -29.20
CA ARG A 164 -25.11 18.19 -30.57
C ARG A 164 -25.51 17.09 -31.56
N ILE A 165 -26.11 17.52 -32.67
CA ILE A 165 -26.47 16.68 -33.81
C ILE A 165 -25.36 16.81 -34.86
N TYR A 166 -24.98 15.68 -35.44
CA TYR A 166 -23.96 15.55 -36.48
C TYR A 166 -24.61 14.90 -37.69
N GLN A 167 -24.40 15.46 -38.88
CA GLN A 167 -24.93 14.88 -40.11
C GLN A 167 -24.15 13.62 -40.50
N SER A 168 -24.78 12.72 -41.25
CA SER A 168 -24.12 11.51 -41.76
C SER A 168 -22.93 11.91 -42.66
N GLY A 169 -21.73 11.44 -42.32
CA GLY A 169 -20.46 11.86 -42.92
C GLY A 169 -19.72 12.99 -42.20
N GLU A 170 -20.28 13.58 -41.14
CA GLU A 170 -19.55 14.48 -40.23
C GLU A 170 -18.83 13.67 -39.14
N SER A 171 -17.54 13.96 -38.93
CA SER A 171 -16.68 13.22 -38.00
C SER A 171 -16.71 11.71 -38.26
N VAL A 172 -17.14 10.90 -37.30
CA VAL A 172 -17.32 9.44 -37.42
C VAL A 172 -18.80 9.02 -37.34
N CYS A 173 -19.72 9.92 -37.69
CA CYS A 173 -21.14 9.59 -37.81
C CYS A 173 -21.44 8.95 -39.18
N GLU A 174 -21.95 7.72 -39.18
CA GLU A 174 -22.43 7.04 -40.39
C GLU A 174 -23.79 6.37 -40.15
N LYS A 175 -24.80 6.74 -40.95
CA LYS A 175 -26.09 6.02 -41.01
C LYS A 175 -26.81 5.93 -39.64
N GLY A 176 -26.79 7.02 -38.87
CA GLY A 176 -27.35 7.10 -37.52
C GLY A 176 -26.53 6.37 -36.44
N ARG A 177 -25.31 5.92 -36.75
CA ARG A 177 -24.42 5.20 -35.84
C ARG A 177 -23.04 5.84 -35.76
N TRP A 178 -22.37 5.68 -34.62
CA TRP A 178 -21.00 6.12 -34.42
C TRP A 178 -20.02 5.01 -34.84
N SER A 179 -19.14 5.30 -35.79
CA SER A 179 -18.09 4.40 -36.28
C SER A 179 -16.76 4.68 -35.58
N CYS A 180 -16.71 4.42 -34.27
CA CYS A 180 -15.54 4.72 -33.44
C CYS A 180 -14.35 3.80 -33.74
N SER A 181 -13.15 4.37 -33.75
CA SER A 181 -11.88 3.64 -33.64
C SER A 181 -11.36 3.70 -32.21
N GLU A 182 -10.78 2.61 -31.72
CA GLU A 182 -10.10 2.61 -30.42
C GLU A 182 -8.76 3.36 -30.51
N GLU A 183 -8.62 4.41 -29.71
CA GLU A 183 -7.37 5.16 -29.52
C GLU A 183 -6.58 4.59 -28.33
N ASN A 184 -5.26 4.64 -28.42
CA ASN A 184 -4.35 4.10 -27.41
C ASN A 184 -4.12 5.08 -26.24
N CYS A 185 -5.19 5.38 -25.51
CA CYS A 185 -5.16 6.29 -24.36
C CYS A 185 -4.36 5.73 -23.17
N PRO A 186 -3.73 6.60 -22.35
CA PRO A 186 -3.23 6.23 -21.03
C PRO A 186 -4.36 5.77 -20.10
N GLY A 187 -4.06 4.86 -19.18
CA GLY A 187 -4.97 4.50 -18.08
C GLY A 187 -4.64 5.32 -16.84
N THR A 188 -5.64 5.63 -16.02
CA THR A 188 -5.42 6.34 -14.74
C THR A 188 -6.06 5.57 -13.60
N CYS A 189 -5.27 5.29 -12.57
CA CYS A 189 -5.72 4.76 -11.28
C CYS A 189 -5.70 5.89 -10.24
N SER A 190 -6.69 5.96 -9.35
CA SER A 190 -6.69 6.91 -8.22
C SER A 190 -6.91 6.22 -6.88
N VAL A 191 -6.42 6.88 -5.82
CA VAL A 191 -6.67 6.53 -4.42
C VAL A 191 -7.13 7.81 -3.72
N GLU A 192 -8.43 7.87 -3.45
CA GLU A 192 -9.18 9.06 -3.03
C GLU A 192 -9.82 8.85 -1.65
N GLY A 193 -10.03 9.94 -0.91
CA GLY A 193 -10.75 9.97 0.39
C GLY A 193 -10.09 9.26 1.59
N GLY A 194 -9.27 8.24 1.34
CA GLY A 194 -8.83 7.28 2.34
C GLY A 194 -8.85 5.84 1.86
N ALA A 195 -9.86 5.52 1.04
CA ALA A 195 -10.36 4.15 0.87
C ALA A 195 -10.98 3.89 -0.50
N HIS A 196 -11.26 4.93 -1.30
CA HIS A 196 -11.85 4.82 -2.63
C HIS A 196 -10.74 4.62 -3.65
N ILE A 197 -10.86 3.58 -4.49
CA ILE A 197 -9.91 3.28 -5.56
C ILE A 197 -10.65 3.15 -6.87
N ASP A 198 -10.18 3.86 -7.88
CA ASP A 198 -10.50 3.62 -9.28
C ASP A 198 -9.31 2.91 -9.94
N THR A 199 -9.55 1.76 -10.58
CA THR A 199 -8.53 1.02 -11.33
C THR A 199 -8.23 1.67 -12.69
N PHE A 200 -7.14 1.25 -13.33
CA PHE A 200 -6.78 1.75 -14.67
C PHE A 200 -7.87 1.51 -15.74
N ASP A 201 -8.71 0.49 -15.56
CA ASP A 201 -9.81 0.14 -16.46
C ASP A 201 -11.19 0.65 -15.98
N GLY A 202 -11.21 1.52 -14.95
CA GLY A 202 -12.39 2.27 -14.51
C GLY A 202 -13.27 1.58 -13.46
N LYS A 203 -12.77 0.56 -12.75
CA LYS A 203 -13.50 -0.09 -11.65
C LYS A 203 -13.33 0.68 -10.35
N THR A 204 -14.39 1.37 -9.94
CA THR A 204 -14.48 1.97 -8.60
C THR A 204 -14.76 0.91 -7.53
N TYR A 205 -14.04 0.97 -6.42
CA TYR A 205 -14.35 0.19 -5.21
C TYR A 205 -13.80 0.85 -3.93
N THR A 206 -14.34 0.46 -2.77
CA THR A 206 -13.93 0.99 -1.47
C THR A 206 -13.40 -0.11 -0.56
N PHE A 207 -12.27 0.12 0.12
CA PHE A 207 -11.82 -0.72 1.23
C PHE A 207 -11.09 0.07 2.31
N HIS A 208 -11.26 -0.35 3.57
CA HIS A 208 -10.61 0.28 4.73
C HIS A 208 -9.46 -0.60 5.23
N GLY A 209 -8.27 -0.35 4.69
CA GLY A 209 -7.07 -1.12 5.00
C GLY A 209 -6.14 -0.42 5.98
N ASP A 210 -5.63 -1.19 6.95
CA ASP A 210 -4.56 -0.78 7.87
C ASP A 210 -3.34 -1.69 7.67
N CYS A 211 -2.67 -1.50 6.53
CA CYS A 211 -1.47 -2.24 6.14
C CYS A 211 -0.67 -1.45 5.09
N SER A 212 0.46 -2.00 4.67
CA SER A 212 1.11 -1.64 3.42
C SER A 212 0.60 -2.52 2.27
N TYR A 213 0.19 -1.91 1.17
CA TYR A 213 -0.40 -2.57 0.01
C TYR A 213 0.35 -2.24 -1.29
N VAL A 214 0.36 -3.19 -2.23
CA VAL A 214 0.83 -2.96 -3.61
C VAL A 214 -0.28 -2.32 -4.42
N LEU A 215 -0.15 -1.02 -4.72
CA LEU A 215 -1.11 -0.31 -5.55
C LEU A 215 -0.95 -0.70 -7.03
N THR A 216 0.28 -0.65 -7.54
CA THR A 216 0.62 -1.22 -8.86
C THR A 216 2.07 -1.68 -8.88
N LYS A 217 2.34 -2.79 -9.56
CA LYS A 217 3.68 -3.25 -9.93
C LYS A 217 3.69 -3.74 -11.37
N GLN A 218 4.82 -3.55 -12.04
CA GLN A 218 5.04 -4.07 -13.39
C GLN A 218 5.43 -5.55 -13.33
N SER A 219 4.97 -6.35 -14.31
CA SER A 219 5.16 -7.82 -14.33
C SER A 219 6.61 -8.31 -14.35
N ASN A 220 7.55 -7.45 -14.70
CA ASN A 220 9.00 -7.69 -14.66
C ASN A 220 9.66 -7.26 -13.34
N GLU A 221 8.87 -6.81 -12.35
CA GLU A 221 9.31 -6.23 -11.07
C GLU A 221 10.23 -5.00 -11.20
N SER A 222 10.32 -4.34 -12.37
CA SER A 222 11.19 -3.17 -12.54
C SER A 222 10.67 -1.91 -11.85
N CYS A 223 9.35 -1.78 -11.73
CA CYS A 223 8.72 -0.73 -10.91
C CYS A 223 7.62 -1.32 -10.04
N SER A 224 7.58 -0.88 -8.78
CA SER A 224 6.51 -1.17 -7.82
C SER A 224 6.16 0.08 -7.03
N PHE A 225 4.86 0.30 -6.83
CA PHE A 225 4.29 1.41 -6.11
C PHE A 225 3.50 0.90 -4.90
N LEU A 226 3.92 1.34 -3.72
CA LEU A 226 3.38 0.90 -2.44
C LEU A 226 2.81 2.10 -1.70
N CYS A 227 1.62 1.94 -1.13
CA CYS A 227 1.11 2.82 -0.07
C CYS A 227 1.27 2.09 1.26
N SER A 228 1.88 2.74 2.25
CA SER A 228 2.21 2.14 3.55
C SER A 228 1.78 3.04 4.69
N HIS A 229 1.16 2.47 5.73
CA HIS A 229 0.81 3.22 6.94
C HIS A 229 2.09 3.55 7.75
N PRO A 230 2.22 4.75 8.36
CA PRO A 230 3.45 5.25 8.97
C PRO A 230 3.64 4.74 10.40
N HIS A 231 2.56 4.26 11.01
CA HIS A 231 2.55 3.57 12.29
C HIS A 231 3.25 2.20 12.26
N ASN A 232 3.59 1.69 11.06
CA ASN A 232 4.57 0.62 10.90
C ASN A 232 6.04 1.08 11.10
N GLU A 233 6.28 2.32 11.56
CA GLU A 233 7.55 2.72 12.19
C GLU A 233 7.41 3.07 13.70
N LEU A 234 6.20 3.17 14.30
CA LEU A 234 5.96 3.42 15.75
C LEU A 234 4.47 3.31 16.12
N ASN A 235 4.09 2.69 17.27
CA ASN A 235 2.68 2.40 17.59
C ASN A 235 2.14 2.93 18.95
N SER A 236 1.03 3.68 18.91
CA SER A 236 0.10 4.09 19.99
C SER A 236 -1.06 4.90 19.35
N VAL A 237 -2.36 4.77 19.63
CA VAL A 237 -3.08 4.49 20.88
C VAL A 237 -4.36 3.72 20.53
N GLN A 238 -4.85 2.86 21.43
CA GLN A 238 -6.17 2.24 21.27
C GLN A 238 -7.28 3.29 21.44
N LEU A 239 -7.78 3.83 20.32
CA LEU A 239 -8.96 4.69 20.27
C LEU A 239 -10.05 3.98 19.44
N LEU A 240 -11.24 3.82 20.01
CA LEU A 240 -12.45 3.56 19.24
C LEU A 240 -12.69 4.77 18.34
N LEU A 241 -12.56 4.63 17.02
CA LEU A 241 -13.16 5.49 15.98
C LEU A 241 -12.85 4.90 14.59
N PHE A 242 -13.87 4.77 13.74
CA PHE A 242 -13.71 4.35 12.33
C PHE A 242 -13.38 5.59 11.49
N VAL A 243 -12.11 5.86 11.15
CA VAL A 243 -11.74 7.01 10.28
C VAL A 243 -10.48 6.75 9.43
N ASN A 244 -10.66 6.79 8.10
CA ASN A 244 -9.78 7.26 7.01
C ASN A 244 -8.24 7.23 7.20
N THR A 245 -7.55 6.27 6.57
CA THR A 245 -6.10 6.05 6.69
C THR A 245 -5.20 6.70 5.61
N MET A 246 -5.66 7.71 4.86
CA MET A 246 -4.78 8.46 3.92
C MET A 246 -4.06 9.68 4.49
N ASN A 247 -4.43 10.24 5.66
CA ASN A 247 -3.64 11.29 6.35
C ASN A 247 -2.22 10.83 6.77
N PHE A 248 -1.89 9.58 6.46
CA PHE A 248 -0.79 8.83 7.00
C PHE A 248 -0.06 7.99 5.93
N CYS A 249 -0.58 7.83 4.70
CA CYS A 249 0.07 7.00 3.68
C CYS A 249 1.47 7.51 3.30
N LEU A 250 2.50 6.77 3.72
CA LEU A 250 3.84 6.86 3.14
C LEU A 250 3.79 6.20 1.77
N ILE A 251 3.88 7.03 0.75
CA ILE A 251 4.08 6.59 -0.62
C ILE A 251 5.51 6.12 -0.77
N LYS A 252 5.72 4.92 -1.30
CA LYS A 252 7.03 4.37 -1.66
C LYS A 252 7.00 3.83 -3.09
N LEU A 253 7.61 4.58 -4.00
CA LEU A 253 7.86 4.16 -5.36
C LEU A 253 9.26 3.56 -5.44
N LYS A 254 9.38 2.31 -5.90
CA LYS A 254 10.66 1.65 -6.19
C LYS A 254 10.73 1.38 -7.69
N CYS A 255 11.65 2.02 -8.39
CA CYS A 255 11.91 1.80 -9.81
C CYS A 255 13.40 1.53 -10.04
N PHE A 256 13.72 0.34 -10.58
CA PHE A 256 15.07 -0.18 -10.73
C PHE A 256 15.86 -0.10 -9.41
N PHE A 257 16.80 0.85 -9.30
CA PHE A 257 17.63 1.09 -8.12
C PHE A 257 17.20 2.34 -7.31
N GLN A 258 16.23 3.11 -7.80
CA GLN A 258 15.76 4.34 -7.18
C GLN A 258 14.52 4.09 -6.31
N VAL A 259 14.51 4.64 -5.09
CA VAL A 259 13.37 4.61 -4.18
C VAL A 259 12.98 6.04 -3.84
N ILE A 260 11.76 6.45 -4.19
CA ILE A 260 11.18 7.75 -3.85
C ILE A 260 10.12 7.54 -2.75
N LYS A 261 10.33 8.12 -1.57
CA LYS A 261 9.40 8.12 -0.43
C LYS A 261 8.80 9.52 -0.26
N VAL A 262 7.48 9.67 -0.37
CA VAL A 262 6.78 10.94 -0.11
C VAL A 262 6.01 10.81 1.21
N GLN A 263 6.21 11.78 2.10
CA GLN A 263 5.49 11.89 3.37
C GLN A 263 4.31 12.87 3.25
N ALA A 264 3.27 12.68 4.06
CA ALA A 264 2.13 13.61 4.15
C ALA A 264 2.52 15.06 4.52
N SER A 265 3.69 15.26 5.13
CA SER A 265 4.30 16.59 5.37
C SER A 265 4.79 17.30 4.09
N GLY A 266 4.74 16.64 2.93
CA GLY A 266 5.34 17.12 1.67
C GLY A 266 6.86 16.90 1.58
N HIS A 267 7.48 16.25 2.57
CA HIS A 267 8.89 15.86 2.49
C HIS A 267 9.10 14.68 1.54
N VAL A 268 9.95 14.88 0.53
CA VAL A 268 10.38 13.82 -0.40
C VAL A 268 11.74 13.30 0.02
N HIS A 269 11.91 11.98 0.03
CA HIS A 269 13.19 11.33 0.24
C HIS A 269 13.52 10.47 -0.98
N ILE A 270 14.71 10.63 -1.56
CA ILE A 270 15.22 9.74 -2.61
C ILE A 270 16.34 8.90 -2.02
N ASN A 271 16.22 7.57 -2.14
CA ASN A 271 17.14 6.59 -1.55
C ASN A 271 17.40 6.86 -0.05
N SER A 272 16.31 7.18 0.68
CA SER A 272 16.29 7.57 2.09
C SER A 272 16.93 8.93 2.44
N ILE A 273 17.34 9.74 1.46
CA ILE A 273 17.91 11.08 1.66
C ILE A 273 16.82 12.15 1.46
N LEU A 274 16.55 12.96 2.50
CA LEU A 274 15.64 14.10 2.41
C LEU A 274 16.09 15.05 1.28
N SER A 275 15.17 15.32 0.37
CA SER A 275 15.42 15.98 -0.91
C SER A 275 14.54 17.23 -1.03
N GLN A 276 15.15 18.39 -1.23
CA GLN A 276 14.40 19.61 -1.56
C GLN A 276 13.96 19.58 -3.03
N LEU A 277 12.71 19.97 -3.27
CA LEU A 277 12.13 20.13 -4.61
C LEU A 277 12.24 21.60 -5.09
N PRO A 278 12.40 21.85 -6.40
CA PRO A 278 12.59 20.87 -7.46
C PRO A 278 13.98 20.22 -7.39
N LEU A 279 14.01 18.92 -7.65
CA LEU A 279 15.26 18.16 -7.77
C LEU A 279 15.94 18.45 -9.10
N PHE A 280 17.27 18.28 -9.15
CA PHE A 280 18.04 18.32 -10.39
C PHE A 280 17.85 17.05 -11.27
N THR A 281 16.89 16.18 -10.95
CA THR A 281 16.58 14.97 -11.71
C THR A 281 15.27 15.13 -12.49
N ARG A 282 15.01 14.24 -13.45
CA ARG A 282 13.79 14.27 -14.27
C ARG A 282 12.53 13.78 -13.53
N ASP A 283 12.66 13.44 -12.25
CA ASP A 283 11.78 12.45 -11.63
C ASP A 283 10.74 13.06 -10.70
N ALA A 284 10.95 14.25 -10.11
CA ALA A 284 9.99 14.83 -9.16
C ALA A 284 9.98 16.37 -9.13
N PHE A 285 8.77 16.95 -9.10
CA PHE A 285 8.49 18.37 -9.23
C PHE A 285 7.40 18.82 -8.24
N ARG A 286 7.40 20.11 -7.88
CA ARG A 286 6.36 20.71 -7.01
C ARG A 286 5.71 21.91 -7.72
N PRO A 287 4.59 21.73 -8.45
CA PRO A 287 3.92 22.82 -9.16
C PRO A 287 3.20 23.82 -8.22
N SER A 288 2.71 23.35 -7.06
CA SER A 288 2.01 24.19 -6.07
C SER A 288 2.29 23.71 -4.65
N SER A 289 1.82 24.46 -3.66
CA SER A 289 1.83 24.06 -2.24
C SER A 289 1.20 22.69 -2.01
N PHE A 290 0.19 22.31 -2.81
CA PHE A 290 -0.69 21.16 -2.56
C PHE A 290 -0.32 19.89 -3.31
N TYR A 291 0.55 19.94 -4.32
CA TYR A 291 0.85 18.77 -5.15
C TYR A 291 2.34 18.53 -5.31
N ILE A 292 2.72 17.25 -5.35
CA ILE A 292 4.01 16.76 -5.81
C ILE A 292 3.75 15.87 -7.02
N LEU A 293 4.43 16.16 -8.13
CA LEU A 293 4.33 15.40 -9.37
C LEU A 293 5.59 14.56 -9.53
N ILE A 294 5.43 13.28 -9.90
CA ILE A 294 6.55 12.35 -10.11
C ILE A 294 6.46 11.77 -11.53
N ASN A 295 7.55 11.84 -12.27
CA ASN A 295 7.69 11.18 -13.57
C ASN A 295 8.61 9.96 -13.43
N THR A 296 8.36 8.89 -14.19
CA THR A 296 9.24 7.71 -14.20
C THR A 296 9.63 7.32 -15.62
N GLN A 297 10.87 6.83 -15.76
CA GLN A 297 11.35 6.28 -17.02
C GLN A 297 10.61 4.99 -17.45
N ALA A 298 9.84 4.37 -16.55
CA ALA A 298 9.01 3.21 -16.84
C ALA A 298 7.64 3.56 -17.47
N GLY A 299 7.31 4.86 -17.64
CA GLY A 299 6.03 5.28 -18.22
C GLY A 299 4.88 5.36 -17.20
N LEU A 300 5.18 5.37 -15.90
CA LEU A 300 4.24 5.78 -14.86
C LEU A 300 4.45 7.27 -14.53
N GLN A 301 3.38 8.04 -14.45
CA GLN A 301 3.34 9.39 -13.91
C GLN A 301 2.46 9.39 -12.66
N LEU A 302 2.81 10.18 -11.65
CA LEU A 302 2.07 10.27 -10.40
C LEU A 302 1.80 11.72 -10.03
N ALA A 303 0.59 11.99 -9.57
CA ALA A 303 0.22 13.21 -8.89
C ALA A 303 -0.14 12.88 -7.44
N VAL A 304 0.63 13.40 -6.51
CA VAL A 304 0.41 13.25 -5.06
C VAL A 304 -0.15 14.57 -4.53
N GLN A 305 -1.43 14.58 -4.20
CA GLN A 305 -2.04 15.68 -3.45
C GLN A 305 -1.63 15.55 -1.97
N LEU A 306 -1.41 16.68 -1.30
CA LEU A 306 -0.99 16.77 0.10
C LEU A 306 -2.05 17.42 1.01
N SER A 307 -2.95 18.24 0.45
CA SER A 307 -3.90 19.08 1.18
C SER A 307 -5.24 19.13 0.43
N PRO A 308 -6.40 19.02 1.11
CA PRO A 308 -6.58 18.97 2.57
C PRO A 308 -6.23 17.60 3.20
N VAL A 309 -6.29 16.53 2.41
CA VAL A 309 -5.76 15.20 2.78
C VAL A 309 -4.85 14.71 1.66
N MET A 310 -4.03 13.71 1.97
CA MET A 310 -3.15 13.10 0.97
C MET A 310 -3.97 12.22 0.02
N GLN A 311 -3.75 12.35 -1.29
CA GLN A 311 -4.38 11.52 -2.32
C GLN A 311 -3.36 11.19 -3.42
N VAL A 312 -3.63 10.16 -4.22
CA VAL A 312 -2.75 9.77 -5.32
C VAL A 312 -3.53 9.52 -6.59
N SER A 313 -3.08 10.10 -7.70
CA SER A 313 -3.43 9.65 -9.05
C SER A 313 -2.17 9.11 -9.74
N ILE A 314 -2.31 7.96 -10.41
CA ILE A 314 -1.25 7.26 -11.15
C ILE A 314 -1.72 7.15 -12.59
N SER A 315 -1.03 7.78 -13.53
CA SER A 315 -1.26 7.56 -14.96
C SER A 315 -0.24 6.58 -15.52
N ALA A 316 -0.70 5.56 -16.22
CA ALA A 316 0.10 4.56 -16.90
C ALA A 316 0.07 4.79 -18.42
N HIS A 317 1.25 5.01 -19.00
CA HIS A 317 1.40 5.09 -20.45
C HIS A 317 0.94 3.79 -21.12
N VAL A 318 0.35 3.88 -22.32
CA VAL A 318 -0.29 2.75 -23.00
C VAL A 318 0.65 1.57 -23.30
N SER A 319 1.96 1.77 -23.31
CA SER A 319 2.96 0.69 -23.38
C SER A 319 2.95 -0.27 -22.18
N LEU A 320 2.29 0.09 -21.08
CA LEU A 320 2.14 -0.74 -19.88
C LEU A 320 0.84 -1.57 -19.90
N ARG A 321 0.00 -1.45 -20.93
CA ARG A 321 -1.27 -2.17 -21.08
C ARG A 321 -1.07 -3.69 -20.92
N GLY A 322 -1.81 -4.30 -19.99
CA GLY A 322 -1.73 -5.73 -19.65
C GLY A 322 -0.47 -6.15 -18.90
N THR A 323 0.39 -5.20 -18.47
CA THR A 323 1.65 -5.51 -17.78
C THR A 323 1.66 -5.12 -16.29
N THR A 324 0.63 -4.41 -15.82
CA THR A 324 0.50 -4.03 -14.40
C THR A 324 -0.18 -5.13 -13.59
N SER A 325 -0.03 -5.07 -12.27
CA SER A 325 -0.79 -5.88 -11.32
C SER A 325 -0.77 -5.20 -9.95
N GLY A 326 -1.81 -5.36 -9.15
CA GLY A 326 -1.97 -4.68 -7.86
C GLY A 326 -3.42 -4.25 -7.65
N LEU A 327 -3.66 -3.40 -6.65
CA LEU A 327 -4.98 -2.81 -6.39
C LEU A 327 -5.53 -1.99 -7.58
N CYS A 328 -4.66 -1.35 -8.36
CA CYS A 328 -5.04 -0.61 -9.57
C CYS A 328 -5.45 -1.50 -10.77
N GLY A 329 -5.50 -2.83 -10.60
CA GLY A 329 -5.83 -3.76 -11.67
C GLY A 329 -4.67 -4.09 -12.62
N ASN A 330 -5.00 -4.68 -13.77
CA ASN A 330 -4.03 -5.19 -14.75
C ASN A 330 -3.93 -4.34 -16.04
N PHE A 331 -4.77 -3.30 -16.16
CA PHE A 331 -4.79 -2.33 -17.26
C PHE A 331 -4.93 -2.98 -18.63
N ASN A 332 -5.96 -3.80 -18.84
CA ASN A 332 -6.21 -4.55 -20.08
C ASN A 332 -7.50 -4.12 -20.81
N ASN A 333 -8.19 -3.05 -20.35
CA ASN A 333 -9.55 -2.62 -20.72
C ASN A 333 -10.70 -3.55 -20.27
N ILE A 334 -10.50 -4.46 -19.32
CA ILE A 334 -11.48 -5.48 -18.90
C ILE A 334 -11.83 -5.32 -17.41
N ILE A 335 -12.68 -4.33 -17.12
CA ILE A 335 -13.20 -3.98 -15.78
C ILE A 335 -13.73 -5.19 -14.95
N SER A 336 -14.16 -6.27 -15.59
CA SER A 336 -14.61 -7.48 -14.89
C SER A 336 -13.48 -8.29 -14.26
N ASP A 337 -12.25 -8.23 -14.78
CA ASP A 337 -11.12 -9.03 -14.32
C ASP A 337 -10.11 -8.27 -13.43
N ASP A 338 -10.27 -6.95 -13.25
CA ASP A 338 -9.47 -6.10 -12.35
C ASP A 338 -9.26 -6.65 -10.93
N PHE A 339 -10.19 -7.44 -10.39
CA PHE A 339 -10.04 -8.10 -9.08
C PHE A 339 -9.16 -9.37 -9.16
N ARG A 340 -8.15 -9.36 -10.05
CA ARG A 340 -7.22 -10.47 -10.25
C ARG A 340 -6.18 -10.50 -9.14
N VAL A 341 -6.24 -11.52 -8.29
CA VAL A 341 -5.27 -11.73 -7.22
C VAL A 341 -3.95 -12.30 -7.77
N SER A 342 -2.91 -12.29 -6.95
CA SER A 342 -1.55 -12.74 -7.33
C SER A 342 -1.46 -14.21 -7.81
N SER A 343 -2.43 -15.07 -7.46
CA SER A 343 -2.54 -16.45 -7.99
C SER A 343 -3.19 -16.54 -9.38
N GLY A 344 -3.69 -15.42 -9.92
CA GLY A 344 -4.34 -15.35 -11.23
C GLY A 344 -5.84 -15.64 -11.25
N LEU A 345 -6.45 -15.92 -10.10
CA LEU A 345 -7.91 -15.98 -9.94
C LEU A 345 -8.51 -14.57 -9.85
N VAL A 346 -9.80 -14.43 -10.18
CA VAL A 346 -10.55 -13.17 -10.05
C VAL A 346 -11.50 -13.29 -8.86
N GLU A 347 -11.39 -12.37 -7.90
CA GLU A 347 -12.22 -12.34 -6.70
C GLU A 347 -13.55 -11.62 -6.91
N GLY A 348 -14.58 -12.08 -6.19
CA GLY A 348 -15.92 -11.49 -6.25
C GLY A 348 -16.13 -10.27 -5.34
N THR A 349 -15.20 -9.98 -4.43
CA THR A 349 -15.33 -8.88 -3.46
C THR A 349 -14.05 -8.07 -3.32
N ALA A 350 -14.21 -6.76 -3.08
CA ALA A 350 -13.11 -5.83 -2.85
C ALA A 350 -12.21 -6.23 -1.68
N ALA A 351 -12.78 -6.74 -0.58
CA ALA A 351 -12.02 -7.14 0.61
C ALA A 351 -11.12 -8.35 0.34
N ALA A 352 -11.65 -9.43 -0.28
CA ALA A 352 -10.87 -10.61 -0.63
C ALA A 352 -9.73 -10.26 -1.62
N PHE A 353 -10.05 -9.44 -2.63
CA PHE A 353 -9.06 -8.91 -3.57
C PHE A 353 -7.96 -8.11 -2.86
N ALA A 354 -8.32 -7.11 -2.04
CA ALA A 354 -7.35 -6.23 -1.38
C ALA A 354 -6.47 -6.96 -0.37
N ASN A 355 -7.02 -7.94 0.37
CA ASN A 355 -6.26 -8.77 1.31
C ASN A 355 -5.14 -9.57 0.60
N SER A 356 -5.31 -9.94 -0.67
CA SER A 356 -4.28 -10.64 -1.45
C SER A 356 -3.07 -9.76 -1.85
N TRP A 357 -3.23 -8.42 -1.77
CA TRP A 357 -2.22 -7.42 -2.16
C TRP A 357 -1.50 -6.77 -0.98
N LYS A 358 -1.68 -7.32 0.23
CA LYS A 358 -0.91 -6.96 1.44
C LYS A 358 0.56 -7.31 1.25
N THR A 359 1.45 -6.40 1.67
CA THR A 359 2.90 -6.59 1.58
C THR A 359 3.49 -7.27 2.82
N LEU A 360 2.70 -7.41 3.89
CA LEU A 360 3.07 -8.02 5.16
C LEU A 360 2.01 -9.04 5.57
N SER A 361 2.43 -10.24 5.93
CA SER A 361 1.54 -11.32 6.40
C SER A 361 1.02 -11.09 7.83
N SER A 362 1.65 -10.21 8.61
CA SER A 362 1.23 -9.83 9.96
C SER A 362 0.00 -8.92 9.99
N CYS A 363 -0.34 -8.28 8.87
CA CYS A 363 -1.50 -7.40 8.79
C CYS A 363 -2.81 -8.21 8.85
N PRO A 364 -3.82 -7.75 9.61
CA PRO A 364 -5.13 -8.41 9.64
C PRO A 364 -5.80 -8.42 8.26
N ASP A 365 -6.73 -9.35 8.05
CA ASP A 365 -7.62 -9.30 6.90
C ASP A 365 -8.71 -8.25 7.12
N ILE A 366 -8.93 -7.41 6.10
CA ILE A 366 -10.07 -6.50 6.03
C ILE A 366 -11.35 -7.32 5.91
N THR A 367 -12.35 -6.99 6.70
CA THR A 367 -13.71 -7.56 6.59
C THR A 367 -14.63 -6.61 5.83
N THR A 368 -15.58 -7.17 5.08
CA THR A 368 -16.63 -6.37 4.41
C THR A 368 -17.54 -5.72 5.44
N GLN A 369 -17.50 -4.40 5.54
CA GLN A 369 -18.46 -3.63 6.34
C GLN A 369 -19.71 -3.34 5.51
N PHE A 370 -20.89 -3.53 6.11
CA PHE A 370 -22.18 -3.31 5.47
C PHE A 370 -22.90 -2.13 6.12
N GLY A 371 -23.31 -1.15 5.30
CA GLY A 371 -24.05 0.04 5.73
C GLY A 371 -23.35 1.33 5.29
N HIS A 372 -24.14 2.35 4.93
CA HIS A 372 -23.61 3.66 4.56
C HIS A 372 -23.27 4.47 5.83
N PRO A 373 -22.10 5.13 5.93
CA PRO A 373 -21.68 5.87 7.11
C PRO A 373 -22.70 6.94 7.56
N CYS A 374 -23.33 7.65 6.62
CA CYS A 374 -24.34 8.65 6.95
C CYS A 374 -25.56 8.09 7.68
N SER A 375 -25.89 6.80 7.53
CA SER A 375 -27.00 6.17 8.26
C SER A 375 -26.75 6.03 9.76
N GLN A 376 -25.53 6.34 10.25
CA GLN A 376 -25.15 6.30 11.66
C GLN A 376 -25.29 7.66 12.37
N ASP A 377 -25.20 8.78 11.64
CA ASP A 377 -25.25 10.14 12.19
C ASP A 377 -25.99 11.09 11.25
N ILE A 378 -27.23 11.42 11.62
CA ILE A 378 -28.12 12.32 10.87
C ILE A 378 -27.59 13.76 10.79
N THR A 379 -26.72 14.20 11.70
CA THR A 379 -26.15 15.55 11.65
C THR A 379 -25.07 15.64 10.57
N ARG A 380 -24.22 14.62 10.49
CA ARG A 380 -23.24 14.46 9.41
C ARG A 380 -23.91 14.20 8.07
N GLU A 381 -24.97 13.39 8.03
CA GLU A 381 -25.79 13.16 6.83
C GLU A 381 -26.33 14.48 6.25
N ASN A 382 -26.94 15.34 7.09
CA ASN A 382 -27.45 16.63 6.63
C ASN A 382 -26.35 17.59 6.14
N TYR A 383 -25.20 17.61 6.81
CA TYR A 383 -24.03 18.39 6.38
C TYR A 383 -23.51 17.91 5.02
N ALA A 384 -23.28 16.59 4.88
CA ALA A 384 -22.82 15.96 3.66
C ALA A 384 -23.81 16.19 2.51
N GLN A 385 -25.10 15.94 2.74
CA GLN A 385 -26.16 16.10 1.74
C GLN A 385 -26.21 17.52 1.21
N TYR A 386 -26.04 18.53 2.08
CA TYR A 386 -26.00 19.93 1.66
C TYR A 386 -24.78 20.22 0.78
N TRP A 387 -23.56 19.94 1.25
CA TRP A 387 -22.33 20.32 0.54
C TRP A 387 -22.07 19.46 -0.70
N CYS A 388 -22.15 18.13 -0.59
CA CYS A 388 -21.92 17.22 -1.72
C CYS A 388 -22.97 17.36 -2.84
N SER A 389 -24.18 17.88 -2.55
CA SER A 389 -25.16 18.18 -3.60
C SER A 389 -24.67 19.23 -4.60
N LYS A 390 -23.73 20.11 -4.21
CA LYS A 390 -23.18 21.17 -5.05
C LYS A 390 -22.38 20.64 -6.24
N LEU A 391 -21.74 19.47 -6.11
CA LEU A 391 -21.10 18.78 -7.24
C LEU A 391 -22.10 18.47 -8.37
N THR A 392 -23.36 18.21 -8.05
CA THR A 392 -24.45 17.92 -9.01
C THR A 392 -25.32 19.12 -9.38
N ASP A 393 -25.06 20.31 -8.84
CA ASP A 393 -25.89 21.50 -9.05
C ASP A 393 -25.61 22.12 -10.45
N PRO A 394 -26.58 22.14 -11.39
CA PRO A 394 -26.37 22.63 -12.75
C PRO A 394 -26.19 24.16 -12.84
N SER A 395 -26.37 24.87 -11.74
CA SER A 395 -26.10 26.31 -11.62
C SER A 395 -24.79 26.64 -10.89
N SER A 396 -24.07 25.62 -10.41
CA SER A 396 -22.79 25.78 -9.72
C SER A 396 -21.61 25.94 -10.68
N VAL A 397 -20.47 26.36 -10.14
CA VAL A 397 -19.16 26.37 -10.82
C VAL A 397 -18.79 25.02 -11.46
N PHE A 398 -19.22 23.91 -10.88
CA PHE A 398 -18.95 22.55 -11.33
C PHE A 398 -19.69 22.17 -12.63
N ALA A 399 -20.78 22.88 -12.97
CA ALA A 399 -21.65 22.55 -14.10
C ALA A 399 -20.93 22.52 -15.46
N SER A 400 -19.84 23.28 -15.62
CA SER A 400 -18.99 23.27 -16.81
C SER A 400 -18.35 21.90 -17.09
N CYS A 401 -18.09 21.10 -16.05
CA CYS A 401 -17.43 19.80 -16.16
C CYS A 401 -18.41 18.62 -16.29
N HIS A 402 -19.69 18.79 -15.93
CA HIS A 402 -20.71 17.71 -15.93
C HIS A 402 -20.86 16.97 -17.26
N SER A 403 -20.57 17.65 -18.38
CA SER A 403 -20.66 17.07 -19.72
C SER A 403 -19.48 16.16 -20.11
N VAL A 404 -18.42 16.13 -19.31
CA VAL A 404 -17.19 15.36 -19.55
C VAL A 404 -16.90 14.39 -18.40
N ILE A 405 -16.99 14.85 -17.14
CA ILE A 405 -16.83 14.01 -15.95
C ILE A 405 -18.16 13.99 -15.18
N SER A 406 -18.74 12.79 -15.04
CA SER A 406 -19.97 12.57 -14.27
C SER A 406 -19.75 12.88 -12.78
N PRO A 407 -20.51 13.81 -12.18
CA PRO A 407 -20.34 14.17 -10.76
C PRO A 407 -20.92 13.14 -9.78
N ASN A 408 -21.61 12.09 -10.26
CA ASN A 408 -22.36 11.17 -9.39
C ASN A 408 -21.45 10.37 -8.45
N THR A 409 -20.44 9.67 -8.96
CA THR A 409 -19.50 8.88 -8.13
C THR A 409 -18.76 9.77 -7.13
N TYR A 410 -18.33 10.97 -7.55
CA TYR A 410 -17.65 11.93 -6.68
C TYR A 410 -18.57 12.48 -5.58
N LYS A 411 -19.87 12.66 -5.88
CA LYS A 411 -20.87 13.00 -4.87
C LYS A 411 -21.09 11.87 -3.89
N ASP A 412 -21.16 10.62 -4.35
CA ASP A 412 -21.36 9.45 -3.47
C ASP A 412 -20.13 9.23 -2.57
N ASN A 413 -18.91 9.36 -3.10
CA ASN A 413 -17.67 9.37 -2.32
C ASN A 413 -17.65 10.55 -1.32
N CYS A 414 -18.01 11.76 -1.75
CA CYS A 414 -18.13 12.94 -0.88
C CYS A 414 -19.11 12.69 0.27
N MET A 415 -20.28 12.08 0.01
CA MET A 415 -21.24 11.72 1.04
C MET A 415 -20.63 10.72 2.03
N TYR A 416 -19.99 9.66 1.51
CA TYR A 416 -19.35 8.61 2.29
C TYR A 416 -18.25 9.18 3.21
N ASP A 417 -17.33 9.96 2.65
CA ASP A 417 -16.18 10.54 3.35
C ASP A 417 -16.59 11.59 4.37
N SER A 418 -17.53 12.49 4.02
CA SER A 418 -18.05 13.53 4.93
C SER A 418 -18.67 12.93 6.19
N CYS A 419 -19.35 11.79 6.06
CA CYS A 419 -19.99 11.10 7.17
C CYS A 419 -19.03 10.20 7.96
N SER A 420 -18.01 9.63 7.31
CA SER A 420 -16.99 8.78 7.95
C SER A 420 -16.01 9.60 8.78
N CYS A 421 -15.56 10.74 8.25
CA CYS A 421 -14.43 11.50 8.77
C CYS A 421 -14.69 12.15 10.14
N GLU A 422 -13.67 12.28 10.99
CA GLU A 422 -13.79 13.01 12.27
C GLU A 422 -14.17 14.48 12.03
N LYS A 423 -13.49 15.11 11.06
CA LYS A 423 -13.80 16.43 10.54
C LYS A 423 -14.44 16.30 9.15
N SER A 424 -15.76 16.44 9.09
CA SER A 424 -16.49 16.34 7.82
C SER A 424 -15.99 17.32 6.75
N GLU A 425 -15.54 18.52 7.12
CA GLU A 425 -15.05 19.55 6.18
C GLU A 425 -13.76 19.13 5.44
N ASP A 426 -12.70 18.73 6.16
CA ASP A 426 -11.41 18.31 5.57
C ASP A 426 -11.62 17.20 4.51
N CYS A 427 -12.48 16.23 4.82
CA CYS A 427 -12.77 15.08 3.97
C CYS A 427 -13.81 15.37 2.86
N MET A 428 -14.78 16.24 3.10
CA MET A 428 -15.67 16.77 2.05
C MET A 428 -14.86 17.53 1.00
N CYS A 429 -13.96 18.41 1.44
CA CYS A 429 -13.08 19.17 0.56
C CYS A 429 -12.05 18.30 -0.16
N ALA A 430 -11.61 17.19 0.45
CA ALA A 430 -10.82 16.17 -0.23
C ALA A 430 -11.56 15.56 -1.42
N ALA A 431 -12.79 15.07 -1.22
CA ALA A 431 -13.58 14.45 -2.28
C ALA A 431 -13.96 15.44 -3.39
N VAL A 432 -14.23 16.71 -3.04
CA VAL A 432 -14.44 17.78 -4.03
C VAL A 432 -13.15 18.09 -4.80
N SER A 433 -11.99 18.05 -4.14
CA SER A 433 -10.69 18.22 -4.82
C SER A 433 -10.44 17.13 -5.85
N SER A 434 -10.83 15.88 -5.58
CA SER A 434 -10.74 14.78 -6.56
C SER A 434 -11.48 15.12 -7.86
N TYR A 435 -12.71 15.64 -7.75
CA TYR A 435 -13.49 16.04 -8.92
C TYR A 435 -12.83 17.21 -9.66
N VAL A 436 -12.28 18.20 -8.96
CA VAL A 436 -11.54 19.33 -9.55
C VAL A 436 -10.28 18.86 -10.29
N PHE A 437 -9.56 17.89 -9.73
CA PHE A 437 -8.40 17.27 -10.37
C PHE A 437 -8.81 16.50 -11.64
N ALA A 438 -9.87 15.69 -11.59
CA ALA A 438 -10.40 14.97 -12.76
C ALA A 438 -10.86 15.93 -13.87
N CYS A 439 -11.56 17.01 -13.52
CA CYS A 439 -11.93 18.07 -14.46
C CYS A 439 -10.70 18.77 -15.07
N SER A 440 -9.67 19.03 -14.27
CA SER A 440 -8.43 19.65 -14.76
C SER A 440 -7.62 18.71 -15.66
N ALA A 441 -7.65 17.39 -15.39
CA ALA A 441 -7.07 16.37 -16.28
C ALA A 441 -7.83 16.30 -17.63
N ALA A 442 -9.14 16.58 -17.63
CA ALA A 442 -9.94 16.76 -18.83
C ALA A 442 -9.83 18.17 -19.47
N GLY A 443 -8.93 19.04 -18.97
CA GLY A 443 -8.69 20.39 -19.49
C GLY A 443 -9.68 21.47 -19.05
N ILE A 444 -10.53 21.19 -18.04
CA ILE A 444 -11.54 22.11 -17.52
C ILE A 444 -11.12 22.62 -16.14
N HIS A 445 -10.58 23.85 -16.10
CA HIS A 445 -10.14 24.48 -14.84
C HIS A 445 -11.30 25.23 -14.15
N LEU A 446 -11.75 24.69 -13.03
CA LEU A 446 -12.88 25.20 -12.25
C LEU A 446 -12.45 26.40 -11.37
N ARG A 447 -12.50 27.62 -11.90
CA ARG A 447 -12.15 28.83 -11.14
C ARG A 447 -13.21 29.18 -10.08
N GLY A 448 -12.76 29.67 -8.92
CA GLY A 448 -13.63 30.10 -7.81
C GLY A 448 -14.27 28.96 -7.00
N TRP A 449 -13.87 27.71 -7.22
CA TRP A 449 -14.56 26.56 -6.60
C TRP A 449 -14.48 26.54 -5.07
N ARG A 450 -13.37 27.03 -4.51
CA ARG A 450 -13.12 27.05 -3.06
C ARG A 450 -14.01 28.04 -2.33
N GLU A 451 -14.23 29.22 -2.92
CA GLU A 451 -15.17 30.25 -2.41
C GLU A 451 -16.61 29.72 -2.25
N VAL A 452 -17.00 28.70 -3.03
CA VAL A 452 -18.35 28.13 -3.05
C VAL A 452 -18.54 27.00 -2.03
N ILE A 453 -17.48 26.28 -1.65
CA ILE A 453 -17.57 25.06 -0.81
C ILE A 453 -16.57 25.02 0.36
N CYS A 454 -15.29 25.31 0.12
CA CYS A 454 -14.17 24.94 1.01
C CYS A 454 -13.49 26.11 1.72
N GLY A 455 -14.05 27.32 1.62
CA GLY A 455 -13.41 28.53 2.13
C GLY A 455 -12.25 29.01 1.27
N GLU A 456 -11.64 30.14 1.65
CA GLU A 456 -10.57 30.77 0.90
C GLU A 456 -9.20 30.42 1.51
N ASP A 457 -8.31 29.79 0.73
CA ASP A 457 -6.97 29.40 1.20
C ASP A 457 -6.04 30.61 1.31
N SER A 458 -5.57 30.90 2.53
CA SER A 458 -4.56 31.93 2.77
C SER A 458 -3.17 31.48 2.31
N CYS A 459 -2.74 31.92 1.13
CA CYS A 459 -1.40 31.62 0.64
C CYS A 459 -0.28 32.33 1.42
N PRO A 460 0.92 31.73 1.56
CA PRO A 460 2.08 32.38 2.16
C PRO A 460 2.43 33.71 1.50
N ALA A 461 2.93 34.67 2.31
CA ALA A 461 3.27 36.00 1.84
C ALA A 461 4.24 35.97 0.64
N GLY A 462 3.84 36.59 -0.48
CA GLY A 462 4.58 36.60 -1.74
C GLY A 462 4.18 35.51 -2.74
N THR A 463 3.30 34.56 -2.36
CA THR A 463 2.68 33.60 -3.28
C THR A 463 1.22 33.96 -3.56
N VAL A 464 0.66 33.47 -4.66
CA VAL A 464 -0.74 33.63 -5.05
C VAL A 464 -1.42 32.28 -5.22
N TYR A 465 -2.73 32.26 -5.02
CA TYR A 465 -3.56 31.10 -5.34
C TYR A 465 -3.90 31.10 -6.83
N GLU A 466 -3.66 30.01 -7.55
CA GLU A 466 -4.17 29.82 -8.92
C GLU A 466 -4.79 28.44 -9.12
N TYR A 467 -5.64 28.34 -10.13
CA TYR A 467 -6.40 27.13 -10.49
C TYR A 467 -5.76 26.32 -11.64
N ASN A 468 -4.61 26.77 -12.15
CA ASN A 468 -3.88 26.15 -13.25
C ASN A 468 -2.35 26.26 -13.06
N MET A 469 -1.87 26.01 -11.84
CA MET A 469 -0.44 25.91 -11.55
C MET A 469 0.19 24.75 -12.33
N THR A 470 1.35 25.05 -12.92
CA THR A 470 2.19 24.13 -13.70
C THR A 470 3.55 24.06 -13.04
N SER A 471 4.30 22.99 -13.28
CA SER A 471 5.69 22.87 -12.83
C SER A 471 6.67 23.66 -13.70
N CYS A 472 6.43 23.68 -15.01
CA CYS A 472 7.27 24.29 -16.03
C CYS A 472 7.44 25.81 -15.86
N ALA A 473 8.69 26.27 -15.94
CA ALA A 473 9.11 27.66 -15.95
C ALA A 473 8.71 28.47 -14.69
N ARG A 474 8.62 27.82 -13.52
CA ARG A 474 8.18 28.46 -12.26
C ARG A 474 9.29 28.82 -11.25
N THR A 475 10.55 28.48 -11.50
CA THR A 475 11.65 28.71 -10.53
C THR A 475 12.80 29.51 -11.13
N CYS A 476 13.58 30.22 -10.31
CA CYS A 476 14.76 30.95 -10.81
C CYS A 476 15.78 30.03 -11.49
N ARG A 477 15.85 28.75 -11.08
CA ARG A 477 16.71 27.75 -11.73
C ARG A 477 16.21 27.39 -13.15
N SER A 478 14.90 27.43 -13.41
CA SER A 478 14.35 27.22 -14.76
C SER A 478 14.73 28.31 -15.78
N LEU A 479 15.27 29.46 -15.33
CA LEU A 479 15.79 30.51 -16.20
C LEU A 479 17.28 30.35 -16.55
N SER A 480 18.03 29.54 -15.79
CA SER A 480 19.49 29.36 -15.94
C SER A 480 19.90 27.93 -16.30
N GLN A 481 18.97 26.98 -16.26
CA GLN A 481 19.18 25.55 -16.50
C GLN A 481 17.98 24.93 -17.23
N VAL A 482 18.16 23.68 -17.68
CA VAL A 482 17.10 22.91 -18.35
C VAL A 482 15.98 22.58 -17.37
N ASP A 483 14.77 23.07 -17.63
CA ASP A 483 13.59 22.68 -16.86
C ASP A 483 13.04 21.34 -17.39
N PHE A 484 13.43 20.25 -16.73
CA PHE A 484 12.94 18.91 -17.06
C PHE A 484 11.41 18.75 -16.88
N SER A 485 10.78 19.61 -16.08
CA SER A 485 9.32 19.56 -15.90
C SER A 485 8.57 20.05 -17.14
N CYS A 486 9.20 20.85 -18.00
CA CYS A 486 8.67 21.23 -19.31
C CYS A 486 8.74 20.11 -20.35
N GLN A 487 9.52 19.04 -20.11
CA GLN A 487 9.64 17.90 -21.02
C GLN A 487 8.53 16.86 -20.82
N SER A 488 7.73 16.99 -19.76
CA SER A 488 6.69 16.02 -19.37
C SER A 488 5.35 16.74 -19.23
N SER A 489 4.35 16.34 -20.01
CA SER A 489 3.00 16.88 -19.87
C SER A 489 2.34 16.30 -18.61
N PHE A 490 2.10 17.15 -17.62
CA PHE A 490 1.33 16.82 -16.42
C PHE A 490 0.02 17.63 -16.39
N THR A 491 -1.00 17.09 -15.72
CA THR A 491 -2.21 17.82 -15.35
C THR A 491 -1.84 19.10 -14.59
N ALA A 492 -2.37 20.25 -15.02
CA ALA A 492 -2.25 21.49 -14.25
C ALA A 492 -3.16 21.40 -13.01
N VAL A 493 -2.68 21.89 -11.88
CA VAL A 493 -3.29 21.70 -10.56
C VAL A 493 -3.58 23.03 -9.86
N ASP A 494 -4.38 23.01 -8.81
CA ASP A 494 -4.65 24.20 -8.00
C ASP A 494 -3.67 24.35 -6.80
N GLY A 495 -3.67 25.53 -6.18
CA GLY A 495 -2.91 25.81 -4.96
C GLY A 495 -2.03 27.06 -5.04
N CYS A 496 -1.22 27.26 -3.99
CA CYS A 496 -0.36 28.42 -3.87
C CYS A 496 0.97 28.23 -4.63
N GLY A 497 1.42 29.27 -5.32
CA GLY A 497 2.70 29.31 -6.02
C GLY A 497 3.06 30.74 -6.44
N CYS A 498 4.05 30.89 -7.33
CA CYS A 498 4.39 32.21 -7.84
C CYS A 498 3.40 32.68 -8.92
N ALA A 499 3.10 33.98 -8.91
CA ALA A 499 2.27 34.60 -9.94
C ALA A 499 2.94 34.48 -11.32
N GLU A 500 2.15 34.48 -12.39
CA GLU A 500 2.67 34.41 -13.76
C GLU A 500 3.68 35.55 -14.01
N GLY A 501 4.84 35.23 -14.60
CA GLY A 501 5.96 36.16 -14.76
C GLY A 501 6.87 36.35 -13.53
N THR A 502 6.59 35.67 -12.41
CA THR A 502 7.47 35.60 -11.24
C THR A 502 7.93 34.17 -10.95
N PHE A 503 9.09 34.04 -10.30
CA PHE A 503 9.85 32.79 -10.20
C PHE A 503 10.27 32.55 -8.75
N MET A 504 10.12 31.31 -8.27
CA MET A 504 10.55 30.94 -6.93
C MET A 504 12.08 30.84 -6.84
N ASN A 505 12.69 31.56 -5.91
CA ASN A 505 14.12 31.47 -5.60
C ASN A 505 14.40 30.33 -4.58
N GLU A 506 15.67 30.16 -4.20
CA GLU A 506 16.10 29.08 -3.30
C GLU A 506 15.61 29.27 -1.85
N ASP A 507 15.32 30.51 -1.46
CA ASP A 507 14.73 30.88 -0.17
C ASP A 507 13.19 30.71 -0.13
N GLY A 508 12.58 30.21 -1.21
CA GLY A 508 11.13 30.02 -1.34
C GLY A 508 10.34 31.30 -1.64
N GLN A 509 11.00 32.38 -2.02
CA GLN A 509 10.38 33.68 -2.32
C GLN A 509 10.14 33.84 -3.84
N CYS A 510 9.00 34.40 -4.21
CA CYS A 510 8.70 34.73 -5.60
C CYS A 510 9.32 36.07 -5.99
N VAL A 511 10.20 36.05 -6.99
CA VAL A 511 10.93 37.23 -7.47
C VAL A 511 10.76 37.41 -8.98
N SER A 512 11.07 38.60 -9.49
CA SER A 512 11.10 38.84 -10.95
C SER A 512 12.28 38.11 -11.60
N SER A 513 12.19 37.83 -12.90
CA SER A 513 13.30 37.21 -13.67
C SER A 513 14.61 38.00 -13.59
N ALA A 514 14.55 39.33 -13.50
CA ALA A 514 15.72 40.20 -13.32
C ALA A 514 16.36 40.09 -11.93
N SER A 515 15.63 39.60 -10.94
CA SER A 515 16.09 39.35 -9.56
C SER A 515 16.52 37.90 -9.32
N CYS A 516 16.30 37.00 -10.28
CA CYS A 516 16.94 35.69 -10.27
C CYS A 516 18.45 35.82 -10.57
N PRO A 517 19.32 34.95 -10.01
CA PRO A 517 20.75 34.97 -10.31
C PRO A 517 21.01 34.78 -11.81
N SER A 518 21.42 35.87 -12.48
CA SER A 518 21.54 35.98 -13.94
C SER A 518 22.94 35.69 -14.49
N SER A 519 23.78 35.07 -13.67
CA SER A 519 25.10 34.55 -14.05
C SER A 519 25.40 33.30 -13.22
N CYS A 520 26.04 32.29 -13.83
CA CYS A 520 26.54 31.14 -13.08
C CYS A 520 27.45 31.63 -11.94
N VAL A 521 27.16 31.18 -10.72
CA VAL A 521 27.97 31.54 -9.56
C VAL A 521 29.35 30.91 -9.75
N ALA A 522 30.39 31.74 -9.80
CA ALA A 522 31.76 31.25 -9.93
C ALA A 522 32.05 30.27 -8.78
N PRO A 523 32.59 29.06 -9.06
CA PRO A 523 33.39 28.69 -10.22
C PRO A 523 32.64 28.11 -11.44
N MET A 524 31.31 27.99 -11.43
CA MET A 524 30.57 27.50 -12.60
C MET A 524 30.59 28.53 -13.75
N VAL A 525 30.58 28.04 -14.99
CA VAL A 525 30.59 28.83 -16.23
C VAL A 525 29.38 28.49 -17.10
N TYR A 526 28.82 29.49 -17.77
CA TYR A 526 27.69 29.28 -18.67
C TYR A 526 28.19 28.70 -20.00
N PHE A 527 27.72 27.50 -20.34
CA PHE A 527 27.99 26.86 -21.61
C PHE A 527 26.86 27.17 -22.58
N ASP A 528 27.18 27.71 -23.75
CA ASP A 528 26.19 28.02 -24.78
C ASP A 528 26.31 27.10 -26.00
N CYS A 529 25.36 26.18 -26.10
CA CYS A 529 25.21 25.24 -27.21
C CYS A 529 24.97 25.91 -28.56
N SER A 530 24.53 27.17 -28.62
CA SER A 530 24.43 27.92 -29.88
C SER A 530 25.80 28.19 -30.51
N THR A 531 26.86 28.15 -29.70
CA THR A 531 28.26 28.36 -30.11
C THR A 531 29.12 27.09 -30.05
N ALA A 532 28.57 25.98 -29.57
CA ALA A 532 29.29 24.74 -29.35
C ALA A 532 29.50 23.92 -30.65
N ALA A 533 30.47 23.01 -30.63
CA ALA A 533 30.72 22.09 -31.73
C ALA A 533 29.56 21.06 -31.87
N PRO A 534 29.22 20.61 -33.09
CA PRO A 534 28.19 19.59 -33.29
C PRO A 534 28.49 18.30 -32.50
N GLY A 535 27.54 17.88 -31.66
CA GLY A 535 27.68 16.70 -30.80
C GLY A 535 28.39 16.96 -29.46
N ALA A 536 28.75 18.20 -29.14
CA ALA A 536 29.16 18.55 -27.78
C ALA A 536 27.99 18.33 -26.79
N PRO A 537 28.19 17.65 -25.65
CA PRO A 537 27.21 17.61 -24.59
C PRO A 537 27.17 18.96 -23.85
N GLY A 538 25.97 19.40 -23.48
CA GLY A 538 25.74 20.63 -22.73
C GLY A 538 25.61 20.39 -21.23
N ALA A 539 24.88 21.28 -20.55
CA ALA A 539 24.63 21.20 -19.11
C ALA A 539 23.87 19.94 -18.69
N GLU A 540 23.18 19.26 -19.61
CA GLU A 540 22.53 17.96 -19.35
C GLU A 540 23.52 16.84 -18.97
N CYS A 541 24.82 17.01 -19.24
CA CYS A 541 25.88 16.07 -18.87
C CYS A 541 26.79 16.55 -17.73
N GLN A 542 26.40 17.58 -16.97
CA GLN A 542 27.23 18.05 -15.85
C GLN A 542 27.40 16.96 -14.79
N LYS A 543 28.62 16.43 -14.65
CA LYS A 543 28.97 15.43 -13.63
C LYS A 543 29.07 16.05 -12.24
N SER A 544 28.60 15.33 -11.23
CA SER A 544 28.76 15.64 -9.81
C SER A 544 29.58 14.56 -9.12
N CYS A 545 29.95 14.78 -7.86
CA CYS A 545 30.57 13.75 -7.02
C CYS A 545 29.70 12.50 -6.78
N SER A 546 28.40 12.51 -7.12
CA SER A 546 27.50 11.35 -7.05
C SER A 546 27.24 10.69 -8.41
N SER A 547 27.63 11.31 -9.53
CA SER A 547 27.41 10.80 -10.89
C SER A 547 28.70 10.60 -11.70
N VAL A 548 29.86 10.57 -11.03
CA VAL A 548 31.19 10.54 -11.67
C VAL A 548 31.35 9.42 -12.70
N ASP A 549 30.94 8.20 -12.32
CA ASP A 549 31.10 6.98 -13.12
C ASP A 549 29.79 6.58 -13.85
N MET A 550 28.80 7.48 -13.90
CA MET A 550 27.64 7.33 -14.79
C MET A 550 27.98 7.86 -16.20
N ASP A 551 27.60 7.11 -17.22
CA ASP A 551 27.68 7.54 -18.61
C ASP A 551 26.55 8.53 -18.92
N CYS A 552 26.87 9.66 -19.55
CA CYS A 552 25.85 10.60 -19.98
C CYS A 552 25.24 10.19 -21.33
N ILE A 553 23.92 10.03 -21.36
CA ILE A 553 23.16 9.80 -22.58
C ILE A 553 22.57 11.14 -23.02
N SER A 554 23.34 11.93 -23.79
CA SER A 554 22.84 13.18 -24.39
C SER A 554 22.07 12.88 -25.67
N THR A 555 20.86 13.43 -25.77
CA THR A 555 20.04 13.44 -27.00
C THR A 555 20.21 14.73 -27.81
N GLY A 556 21.04 15.66 -27.34
CA GLY A 556 21.26 16.99 -27.91
C GLY A 556 21.80 17.97 -26.86
N CYS A 557 22.64 18.90 -27.29
CA CYS A 557 23.30 19.90 -26.42
C CYS A 557 22.28 20.88 -25.82
N THR A 558 22.32 21.10 -24.51
CA THR A 558 21.52 22.14 -23.83
C THR A 558 22.37 23.18 -23.11
N SER A 559 22.14 24.47 -23.40
CA SER A 559 22.87 25.58 -22.76
C SER A 559 22.55 25.67 -21.26
N GLY A 560 23.54 26.02 -20.43
CA GLY A 560 23.38 26.13 -18.98
C GLY A 560 24.70 26.19 -18.21
N CYS A 561 24.64 26.28 -16.89
CA CYS A 561 25.84 26.32 -16.04
C CYS A 561 26.51 24.95 -15.92
N ILE A 562 27.79 24.87 -16.30
CA ILE A 562 28.66 23.71 -16.12
C ILE A 562 29.87 24.06 -15.24
N CYS A 563 30.52 23.04 -14.70
CA CYS A 563 31.86 23.20 -14.14
C CYS A 563 32.90 23.25 -15.27
N PRO A 564 34.00 24.02 -15.10
CA PRO A 564 35.13 23.97 -16.00
C PRO A 564 35.71 22.55 -16.14
N ASP A 565 36.32 22.27 -17.30
CA ASP A 565 36.90 20.96 -17.62
C ASP A 565 37.78 20.40 -16.48
N GLY A 566 37.52 19.16 -16.09
CA GLY A 566 38.23 18.47 -15.00
C GLY A 566 37.68 18.71 -13.59
N LEU A 567 36.64 19.52 -13.44
CA LEU A 567 35.92 19.71 -12.17
C LEU A 567 34.51 19.11 -12.21
N LEU A 568 34.01 18.76 -11.02
CA LEU A 568 32.70 18.16 -10.78
C LEU A 568 31.86 19.11 -9.91
N SER A 569 30.55 19.11 -10.12
CA SER A 569 29.63 19.86 -9.26
C SER A 569 29.58 19.25 -7.86
N ASP A 570 29.66 20.11 -6.84
CA ASP A 570 29.46 19.75 -5.44
C ASP A 570 27.98 19.71 -5.01
N GLY A 571 27.05 20.07 -5.91
CA GLY A 571 25.62 20.13 -5.65
C GLY A 571 25.13 21.40 -4.92
N THR A 572 26.04 22.28 -4.53
CA THR A 572 25.77 23.57 -3.84
C THR A 572 26.13 24.79 -4.68
N GLY A 573 26.47 24.59 -5.96
CA GLY A 573 26.88 25.65 -6.90
C GLY A 573 28.39 25.85 -7.01
N GLY A 574 29.20 25.04 -6.31
CA GLY A 574 30.65 25.00 -6.46
C GLY A 574 31.14 23.86 -7.35
N CYS A 575 32.43 23.93 -7.70
CA CYS A 575 33.11 22.96 -8.55
C CYS A 575 34.39 22.47 -7.87
N ILE A 576 34.50 21.16 -7.68
CA ILE A 576 35.60 20.51 -6.95
C ILE A 576 36.24 19.40 -7.80
N ASN A 577 37.48 19.04 -7.49
CA ASN A 577 38.17 17.96 -8.20
C ASN A 577 37.59 16.58 -7.82
N ARG A 578 37.66 15.58 -8.71
CA ARG A 578 37.32 14.17 -8.39
C ARG A 578 38.00 13.67 -7.11
N THR A 579 39.27 13.99 -6.88
CA THR A 579 39.96 13.59 -5.63
C THR A 579 39.43 14.29 -4.38
N SER A 580 38.76 15.41 -4.55
CA SER A 580 38.15 16.21 -3.47
C SER A 580 36.70 15.79 -3.16
N CYS A 581 36.11 14.85 -3.92
CA CYS A 581 34.77 14.37 -3.69
C CYS A 581 34.65 13.59 -2.36
N PRO A 582 33.75 14.01 -1.44
CA PRO A 582 33.52 13.27 -0.21
C PRO A 582 32.81 11.93 -0.49
N CYS A 583 32.94 11.00 0.44
CA CYS A 583 32.28 9.70 0.43
C CYS A 583 31.16 9.68 1.47
N VAL A 584 30.10 8.90 1.26
CA VAL A 584 28.96 8.83 2.19
C VAL A 584 28.76 7.40 2.67
N HIS A 585 28.64 7.20 3.99
CA HIS A 585 28.36 5.90 4.61
C HIS A 585 27.45 6.09 5.82
N ASN A 586 26.34 5.35 5.88
CA ASN A 586 25.32 5.43 6.94
C ASN A 586 24.90 6.86 7.31
N GLY A 587 24.65 7.70 6.29
CA GLY A 587 24.24 9.11 6.45
C GLY A 587 25.35 10.08 6.86
N HIS A 588 26.56 9.60 7.17
CA HIS A 588 27.71 10.44 7.49
C HIS A 588 28.55 10.74 6.25
N ILE A 589 28.99 12.00 6.14
CA ILE A 589 29.85 12.49 5.06
C ILE A 589 31.32 12.41 5.52
N TYR A 590 32.12 11.64 4.80
CA TYR A 590 33.54 11.45 5.02
C TYR A 590 34.34 12.27 4.01
N GLN A 591 35.23 13.12 4.50
CA GLN A 591 36.13 13.90 3.65
C GLN A 591 37.23 13.01 3.05
N PRO A 592 37.79 13.35 1.88
CA PRO A 592 38.90 12.61 1.28
C PRO A 592 40.05 12.37 2.26
N GLY A 593 40.53 11.13 2.32
CA GLY A 593 41.56 10.67 3.25
C GLY A 593 41.06 10.32 4.66
N GLN A 594 39.80 10.59 5.01
CA GLN A 594 39.22 10.07 6.25
C GLN A 594 38.98 8.57 6.16
N THR A 595 39.23 7.88 7.27
CA THR A 595 39.04 6.44 7.40
C THR A 595 37.87 6.11 8.33
N LEU A 596 37.10 5.09 7.99
CA LEU A 596 36.13 4.45 8.87
C LEU A 596 36.43 2.95 8.96
N THR A 597 35.95 2.30 10.02
CA THR A 597 36.04 0.84 10.16
C THR A 597 34.66 0.23 9.92
N VAL A 598 34.56 -0.73 9.02
CA VAL A 598 33.40 -1.63 8.87
C VAL A 598 33.87 -3.02 9.31
N ASP A 599 33.23 -3.59 10.33
CA ASP A 599 33.62 -4.86 10.94
C ASP A 599 35.09 -4.89 11.38
N CYS A 600 35.95 -5.63 10.66
CA CYS A 600 37.39 -5.69 10.86
C CYS A 600 38.20 -4.98 9.76
N ASN A 601 37.53 -4.28 8.84
CA ASN A 601 38.11 -3.65 7.66
C ASN A 601 38.20 -2.13 7.80
N THR A 602 39.35 -1.58 7.42
CA THR A 602 39.59 -0.13 7.38
C THR A 602 39.32 0.39 5.98
N CYS A 603 38.32 1.26 5.85
CA CYS A 603 37.88 1.89 4.62
C CYS A 603 38.35 3.34 4.56
N SER A 604 39.18 3.70 3.58
CA SER A 604 39.62 5.07 3.35
C SER A 604 38.81 5.73 2.22
N CYS A 605 38.29 6.93 2.46
CA CYS A 605 37.59 7.69 1.44
C CYS A 605 38.56 8.27 0.40
N SER A 606 38.35 7.96 -0.88
CA SER A 606 39.08 8.54 -2.00
C SER A 606 38.15 8.74 -3.19
N GLY A 607 37.97 9.99 -3.59
CA GLY A 607 37.19 10.41 -4.75
C GLY A 607 35.83 9.71 -4.90
N SER A 608 34.89 10.04 -4.02
CA SER A 608 33.54 9.46 -3.89
C SER A 608 33.45 7.95 -3.62
N THR A 609 34.57 7.24 -3.45
CA THR A 609 34.59 5.79 -3.21
C THR A 609 35.35 5.43 -1.93
N PHE A 610 34.95 4.34 -1.27
CA PHE A 610 35.74 3.77 -0.17
C PHE A 610 36.68 2.69 -0.69
N SER A 611 37.97 2.87 -0.46
CA SER A 611 38.98 1.82 -0.63
C SER A 611 39.13 1.11 0.71
N CYS A 612 38.53 -0.07 0.84
CA CYS A 612 38.61 -0.90 2.05
C CYS A 612 39.74 -1.92 1.99
N THR A 613 40.28 -2.28 3.15
CA THR A 613 41.01 -3.56 3.30
C THR A 613 40.05 -4.73 3.02
N ALA A 614 40.61 -5.88 2.63
CA ALA A 614 39.88 -7.12 2.41
C ALA A 614 40.34 -8.19 3.41
N ASN A 615 40.26 -7.85 4.70
CA ASN A 615 40.42 -8.80 5.79
C ASN A 615 39.14 -9.62 5.93
N GLU A 616 39.27 -10.94 6.10
CA GLU A 616 38.13 -11.79 6.45
C GLU A 616 37.79 -11.57 7.93
N CYS A 617 36.53 -11.26 8.24
CA CYS A 617 36.08 -10.93 9.60
C CYS A 617 35.32 -12.09 10.25
N ASP A 618 35.44 -12.21 11.57
CA ASP A 618 34.65 -13.16 12.37
C ASP A 618 33.16 -12.75 12.31
N ALA A 619 32.26 -13.70 12.04
CA ALA A 619 30.80 -13.48 12.05
C ALA A 619 30.16 -13.93 13.37
N VAL A 620 28.92 -13.51 13.64
CA VAL A 620 28.21 -13.80 14.90
C VAL A 620 26.81 -14.39 14.64
N CYS A 621 26.64 -15.68 14.93
CA CYS A 621 25.31 -16.26 15.08
C CYS A 621 24.69 -15.84 16.43
N GLY A 622 23.43 -15.45 16.42
CA GLY A 622 22.68 -15.01 17.60
C GLY A 622 21.44 -15.86 17.87
N LEU A 623 21.17 -16.13 19.15
CA LEU A 623 19.90 -16.62 19.66
C LEU A 623 19.48 -15.75 20.84
N TYR A 624 18.26 -15.23 20.85
CA TYR A 624 17.72 -14.42 21.95
C TYR A 624 16.20 -14.57 22.10
N GLY A 625 15.66 -14.09 23.21
CA GLY A 625 14.22 -14.08 23.47
C GLY A 625 13.60 -15.48 23.57
N ASP A 626 12.40 -15.63 23.00
CA ASP A 626 11.57 -16.84 23.04
C ASP A 626 11.69 -17.77 21.82
N GLY A 627 12.63 -17.47 20.93
CA GLY A 627 12.92 -18.26 19.72
C GLY A 627 13.50 -17.48 18.54
N HIS A 628 14.15 -16.32 18.76
CA HIS A 628 14.69 -15.48 17.68
C HIS A 628 16.13 -15.87 17.32
N TYR A 629 16.38 -16.17 16.06
CA TYR A 629 17.68 -16.59 15.52
C TYR A 629 18.22 -15.57 14.51
N ILE A 630 19.55 -15.42 14.49
CA ILE A 630 20.33 -14.75 13.45
C ILE A 630 21.43 -15.72 13.03
N THR A 631 21.52 -16.06 11.73
CA THR A 631 22.61 -16.88 11.18
C THR A 631 23.92 -16.11 11.07
N PHE A 632 25.01 -16.78 10.70
CA PHE A 632 26.28 -16.10 10.42
C PHE A 632 26.22 -15.18 9.19
N ASP A 633 25.29 -15.44 8.26
CA ASP A 633 25.09 -14.66 7.04
C ASP A 633 23.90 -13.69 7.19
N ASP A 634 23.66 -13.18 8.40
CA ASP A 634 22.66 -12.16 8.78
C ASP A 634 21.17 -12.50 8.53
N LYS A 635 20.83 -13.78 8.29
CA LYS A 635 19.43 -14.19 8.12
C LYS A 635 18.72 -14.30 9.46
N ARG A 636 17.64 -13.53 9.62
CA ARG A 636 16.76 -13.56 10.80
C ARG A 636 15.60 -14.52 10.60
N PHE A 637 15.26 -15.29 11.64
CA PHE A 637 14.07 -16.14 11.65
C PHE A 637 13.60 -16.49 13.07
N ASP A 638 12.31 -16.81 13.20
CA ASP A 638 11.69 -17.25 14.45
C ASP A 638 11.48 -18.77 14.41
N PHE A 639 11.90 -19.50 15.45
CA PHE A 639 11.69 -20.94 15.53
C PHE A 639 11.47 -21.43 16.97
N ASN A 640 10.21 -21.71 17.32
CA ASN A 640 9.81 -22.13 18.66
C ASN A 640 9.68 -23.67 18.76
N GLY A 641 10.82 -24.37 18.82
CA GLY A 641 10.87 -25.83 18.94
C GLY A 641 11.08 -26.33 20.38
N GLN A 642 10.26 -27.28 20.85
CA GLN A 642 10.39 -27.91 22.17
C GLN A 642 11.25 -29.20 22.13
N CYS A 643 12.57 -29.05 21.98
CA CYS A 643 13.54 -30.16 21.92
C CYS A 643 14.99 -29.66 22.10
N GLU A 644 15.95 -30.58 22.08
CA GLU A 644 17.33 -30.30 21.73
C GLU A 644 17.52 -30.05 20.23
N TYR A 645 18.14 -28.93 19.86
CA TYR A 645 18.45 -28.56 18.48
C TYR A 645 19.94 -28.30 18.26
N THR A 646 20.44 -28.68 17.09
CA THR A 646 21.83 -28.42 16.69
C THR A 646 21.95 -26.97 16.22
N LEU A 647 22.48 -26.09 17.06
CA LEU A 647 22.80 -24.72 16.65
C LEU A 647 23.92 -24.72 15.62
N LEU A 648 24.99 -25.45 15.94
CA LEU A 648 26.20 -25.47 15.16
C LEU A 648 26.89 -26.83 15.27
N GLN A 649 27.32 -27.39 14.14
CA GLN A 649 28.22 -28.53 14.11
C GLN A 649 29.28 -28.35 13.02
N ASN A 650 30.50 -28.80 13.34
CA ASN A 650 31.54 -29.11 12.37
C ASN A 650 31.83 -30.61 12.52
N TYR A 651 31.62 -31.37 11.44
CA TYR A 651 31.68 -32.83 11.44
C TYR A 651 33.07 -33.33 11.87
N GLY A 652 33.17 -33.92 13.06
CA GLY A 652 34.44 -34.43 13.61
C GLY A 652 35.33 -33.36 14.25
N SER A 653 34.74 -32.33 14.89
CA SER A 653 35.52 -31.29 15.58
C SER A 653 34.80 -30.72 16.81
N PHE A 654 33.56 -30.25 16.64
CA PHE A 654 32.72 -29.76 17.73
C PHE A 654 31.23 -29.76 17.34
N ARG A 655 30.36 -29.80 18.36
CA ARG A 655 28.91 -29.58 18.21
C ARG A 655 28.37 -28.77 19.38
N ILE A 656 27.55 -27.77 19.09
CA ILE A 656 26.86 -26.90 20.05
C ILE A 656 25.36 -27.17 19.90
N VAL A 657 24.73 -27.57 21.01
CA VAL A 657 23.31 -27.90 21.09
C VAL A 657 22.63 -26.98 22.09
N THR A 658 21.48 -26.44 21.71
CA THR A 658 20.55 -25.75 22.61
C THR A 658 19.47 -26.72 23.09
N GLU A 659 19.12 -26.67 24.37
CA GLU A 659 17.94 -27.33 24.93
C GLU A 659 16.85 -26.27 25.11
N ASN A 660 15.88 -26.30 24.19
CA ASN A 660 14.77 -25.36 24.17
C ASN A 660 13.56 -25.95 24.92
N VAL A 661 13.07 -25.24 25.92
CA VAL A 661 11.95 -25.66 26.78
C VAL A 661 10.90 -24.54 26.87
N PRO A 662 9.63 -24.84 27.18
CA PRO A 662 8.58 -23.82 27.20
C PRO A 662 8.85 -22.73 28.26
N CYS A 663 8.67 -21.45 27.88
CA CYS A 663 8.87 -20.30 28.78
C CYS A 663 7.61 -19.87 29.53
N GLY A 664 6.44 -20.24 29.00
CA GLY A 664 5.13 -19.73 29.40
C GLY A 664 4.02 -20.61 28.82
N THR A 665 2.77 -20.17 28.92
CA THR A 665 1.59 -20.98 28.57
C THR A 665 1.19 -20.94 27.10
N THR A 666 1.73 -19.99 26.33
CA THR A 666 1.44 -19.78 24.90
C THR A 666 2.19 -20.72 23.95
N GLY A 667 3.04 -21.61 24.48
CA GLY A 667 3.80 -22.60 23.71
C GLY A 667 5.19 -22.15 23.24
N THR A 668 5.59 -20.91 23.49
CA THR A 668 6.92 -20.38 23.10
C THR A 668 8.05 -21.05 23.90
N THR A 669 9.25 -21.14 23.31
CA THR A 669 10.33 -22.00 23.82
C THR A 669 11.69 -21.32 23.84
N CYS A 670 12.28 -21.19 25.01
CA CYS A 670 13.56 -20.51 25.22
C CYS A 670 14.66 -21.52 25.51
N SER A 671 15.88 -21.18 25.08
CA SER A 671 17.09 -21.88 25.47
C SER A 671 17.29 -21.80 26.99
N LYS A 672 17.52 -22.94 27.65
CA LYS A 672 17.86 -22.99 29.09
C LYS A 672 19.13 -23.79 29.40
N THR A 673 19.56 -24.69 28.51
CA THR A 673 20.84 -25.41 28.62
C THR A 673 21.61 -25.28 27.32
N ILE A 674 22.89 -24.93 27.43
CA ILE A 674 23.85 -25.06 26.32
C ILE A 674 24.72 -26.29 26.56
N LYS A 675 24.80 -27.17 25.56
CA LYS A 675 25.61 -28.41 25.58
C LYS A 675 26.69 -28.30 24.52
N ILE A 676 27.94 -28.28 24.96
CA ILE A 676 29.11 -28.18 24.10
C ILE A 676 29.80 -29.55 24.08
N PHE A 677 29.85 -30.17 22.90
CA PHE A 677 30.50 -31.44 22.65
C PHE A 677 31.83 -31.18 21.92
N LEU A 678 32.94 -31.63 22.51
CA LEU A 678 34.29 -31.39 22.00
C LEU A 678 35.09 -32.69 21.97
N GLU A 679 35.97 -32.81 20.97
CA GLU A 679 36.93 -33.92 20.89
C GLU A 679 38.20 -33.67 21.72
N VAL A 680 38.50 -32.41 22.07
CA VAL A 680 39.69 -32.01 22.83
C VAL A 680 39.32 -31.07 23.98
N LEU A 681 39.86 -31.32 25.18
CA LEU A 681 39.43 -30.74 26.47
C LEU A 681 39.93 -29.31 26.78
N SER A 682 40.44 -28.56 25.80
CA SER A 682 41.09 -27.26 26.01
C SER A 682 40.11 -26.09 25.93
N VAL A 683 39.28 -25.90 26.95
CA VAL A 683 38.31 -24.77 27.03
C VAL A 683 38.75 -23.74 28.05
N GLN A 684 38.68 -22.45 27.70
CA GLN A 684 38.80 -21.35 28.66
C GLN A 684 37.43 -20.75 28.93
N ILE A 685 37.08 -20.60 30.21
CA ILE A 685 35.80 -20.02 30.66
C ILE A 685 36.12 -18.79 31.50
N GLN A 686 35.61 -17.63 31.08
CA GLN A 686 35.74 -16.36 31.78
C GLN A 686 34.34 -15.75 31.97
N LYS A 687 34.12 -15.06 33.09
CA LYS A 687 32.92 -14.23 33.26
C LYS A 687 33.26 -12.79 32.86
N MET A 688 32.54 -12.24 31.89
CA MET A 688 32.71 -10.87 31.42
C MET A 688 31.38 -10.13 31.59
N GLY A 689 31.33 -9.28 32.63
CA GLY A 689 30.10 -8.61 33.05
C GLY A 689 28.98 -9.60 33.41
N VAL A 690 27.88 -9.56 32.63
CA VAL A 690 26.73 -10.47 32.77
C VAL A 690 26.90 -11.77 31.97
N TYR A 691 27.82 -11.82 31.00
CA TYR A 691 28.03 -12.98 30.14
C TYR A 691 29.03 -13.97 30.71
N LEU A 692 28.78 -15.25 30.46
CA LEU A 692 29.78 -16.31 30.51
C LEU A 692 30.38 -16.46 29.11
N VAL A 693 31.68 -16.21 29.00
CA VAL A 693 32.45 -16.25 27.75
C VAL A 693 33.28 -17.53 27.75
N VAL A 694 33.06 -18.36 26.74
CA VAL A 694 33.63 -19.69 26.58
C VAL A 694 34.44 -19.72 25.29
N THR A 695 35.76 -19.65 25.42
CA THR A 695 36.71 -19.79 24.30
C THR A 695 36.99 -21.27 24.10
N ILE A 696 36.53 -21.81 22.96
CA ILE A 696 36.63 -23.23 22.64
C ILE A 696 37.90 -23.53 21.83
N LYS A 697 38.14 -22.75 20.78
CA LYS A 697 39.33 -22.79 19.92
C LYS A 697 39.65 -21.34 19.49
N PRO A 698 40.87 -21.04 19.02
CA PRO A 698 41.14 -19.77 18.34
C PRO A 698 40.12 -19.57 17.20
N GLY A 699 39.37 -18.46 17.22
CA GLY A 699 38.31 -18.20 16.26
C GLY A 699 36.97 -18.90 16.51
N LEU A 700 36.75 -19.49 17.69
CA LEU A 700 35.43 -19.97 18.13
C LEU A 700 35.19 -19.57 19.60
N LEU A 701 34.28 -18.61 19.78
CA LEU A 701 33.88 -18.03 21.05
C LEU A 701 32.38 -18.15 21.24
N LEU A 702 31.94 -18.48 22.46
CA LEU A 702 30.53 -18.55 22.82
C LEU A 702 30.26 -17.64 24.03
N MET A 703 29.29 -16.74 23.91
CA MET A 703 28.91 -15.77 24.93
C MET A 703 27.47 -16.03 25.36
N TRP A 704 27.24 -16.41 26.62
CA TRP A 704 25.90 -16.76 27.12
C TRP A 704 25.53 -15.92 28.35
N ASP A 705 24.36 -15.30 28.35
CA ASP A 705 23.88 -14.47 29.47
C ASP A 705 23.36 -15.27 30.68
N GLN A 706 23.43 -16.61 30.61
CA GLN A 706 22.86 -17.57 31.58
C GLN A 706 21.32 -17.55 31.69
N LYS A 707 20.67 -16.89 30.72
CA LYS A 707 19.22 -16.71 30.58
C LYS A 707 18.82 -17.24 29.20
N THR A 708 18.47 -16.37 28.25
CA THR A 708 17.97 -16.71 26.92
C THR A 708 18.86 -16.25 25.77
N SER A 709 19.88 -15.42 26.03
CA SER A 709 20.73 -14.82 24.99
C SER A 709 22.05 -15.56 24.83
N LEU A 710 22.29 -16.08 23.63
CA LEU A 710 23.51 -16.76 23.23
C LEU A 710 24.06 -16.12 21.94
N PHE A 711 25.33 -15.77 21.95
CA PHE A 711 26.06 -15.33 20.75
C PHE A 711 27.24 -16.26 20.51
N ILE A 712 27.41 -16.72 19.27
CA ILE A 712 28.51 -17.57 18.85
C ILE A 712 29.30 -16.78 17.82
N SER A 713 30.52 -16.38 18.15
CA SER A 713 31.44 -15.75 17.21
C SER A 713 32.36 -16.81 16.60
N LEU A 714 32.48 -16.78 15.27
CA LEU A 714 33.16 -17.79 14.48
C LEU A 714 34.02 -17.14 13.39
N SER A 715 35.28 -17.58 13.27
CA SER A 715 36.16 -17.16 12.18
C SER A 715 35.81 -17.85 10.86
N PRO A 716 36.00 -17.19 9.71
CA PRO A 716 35.55 -17.66 8.38
C PRO A 716 36.23 -18.96 7.89
N HIS A 717 37.25 -19.43 8.60
CA HIS A 717 37.96 -20.68 8.30
C HIS A 717 37.21 -21.94 8.77
N PHE A 718 36.10 -21.79 9.51
CA PHE A 718 35.31 -22.91 10.02
C PHE A 718 34.10 -23.22 9.13
N GLN A 719 34.20 -24.28 8.33
CA GLN A 719 33.02 -24.82 7.65
C GLN A 719 32.04 -25.45 8.67
N VAL A 720 30.76 -25.08 8.59
CA VAL A 720 29.76 -25.44 9.61
C VAL A 720 28.39 -25.73 9.00
N CYS A 721 27.48 -26.29 9.81
CA CYS A 721 26.05 -26.33 9.53
C CYS A 721 25.22 -26.39 10.83
N GLY A 722 23.94 -26.02 10.76
CA GLY A 722 23.00 -26.05 11.87
C GLY A 722 21.96 -24.93 11.76
N LEU A 723 21.26 -24.62 12.86
CA LEU A 723 20.35 -23.46 12.92
C LEU A 723 21.06 -22.11 12.72
N CYS A 724 22.37 -22.03 12.95
CA CYS A 724 23.19 -20.86 12.67
C CYS A 724 23.55 -20.66 11.18
N GLY A 725 23.05 -21.52 10.28
CA GLY A 725 23.43 -21.48 8.87
C GLY A 725 24.69 -22.30 8.55
N ASN A 726 25.26 -22.03 7.37
CA ASN A 726 26.47 -22.68 6.84
C ASN A 726 27.71 -21.75 6.79
N TYR A 727 27.51 -20.43 6.92
CA TYR A 727 28.57 -19.40 6.93
C TYR A 727 29.40 -19.39 5.63
N ASP A 728 28.71 -19.22 4.50
CA ASP A 728 29.34 -19.07 3.17
C ASP A 728 29.13 -17.68 2.55
N GLY A 729 28.49 -16.76 3.27
CA GLY A 729 28.14 -15.42 2.82
C GLY A 729 26.82 -15.34 2.04
N ILE A 730 26.06 -16.44 1.91
CA ILE A 730 24.88 -16.53 1.04
C ILE A 730 23.62 -16.86 1.87
N SER A 731 23.09 -15.87 2.59
CA SER A 731 21.86 -15.95 3.41
C SER A 731 20.63 -16.61 2.76
N LYS A 732 20.58 -16.72 1.44
CA LYS A 732 19.54 -17.47 0.73
C LYS A 732 19.61 -18.98 0.99
N ASN A 733 20.79 -19.58 1.15
CA ASN A 733 20.97 -21.02 1.33
C ASN A 733 21.07 -21.47 2.80
N ASP A 734 21.18 -20.54 3.76
CA ASP A 734 21.20 -20.78 5.21
C ASP A 734 20.16 -21.79 5.72
N PHE A 735 18.98 -21.82 5.08
CA PHE A 735 17.94 -22.82 5.35
C PHE A 735 18.25 -24.17 4.68
N THR A 736 19.50 -24.62 4.81
CA THR A 736 19.92 -25.96 4.41
C THR A 736 19.56 -26.93 5.52
N THR A 737 18.67 -27.88 5.19
CA THR A 737 18.27 -28.95 6.09
C THR A 737 19.42 -29.90 6.40
N ARG A 738 19.27 -30.73 7.45
CA ARG A 738 20.23 -31.81 7.77
C ARG A 738 20.49 -32.78 6.60
N SER A 739 19.56 -32.89 5.65
CA SER A 739 19.65 -33.67 4.41
C SER A 739 20.34 -32.95 3.24
N GLN A 740 20.89 -31.75 3.46
CA GLN A 740 21.53 -30.90 2.44
C GLN A 740 20.57 -30.34 1.38
N GLU A 741 19.28 -30.28 1.68
CA GLU A 741 18.26 -29.64 0.84
C GLU A 741 17.98 -28.21 1.33
N THR A 742 18.06 -27.24 0.43
CA THR A 742 17.74 -25.83 0.71
C THR A 742 16.23 -25.60 0.62
N VAL A 743 15.61 -25.22 1.74
CA VAL A 743 14.15 -25.01 1.83
C VAL A 743 13.82 -23.54 2.10
N THR A 744 12.59 -23.12 1.80
CA THR A 744 12.10 -21.78 2.14
C THR A 744 11.30 -21.73 3.44
N ASP A 745 10.77 -22.87 3.90
CA ASP A 745 9.97 -22.96 5.12
C ASP A 745 10.84 -23.11 6.37
N VAL A 746 10.57 -22.27 7.37
CA VAL A 746 11.35 -22.20 8.62
C VAL A 746 11.09 -23.42 9.53
N LEU A 747 9.86 -23.96 9.51
CA LEU A 747 9.53 -25.13 10.32
C LEU A 747 10.15 -26.39 9.73
N GLU A 748 10.16 -26.56 8.42
CA GLU A 748 10.86 -27.63 7.72
C GLU A 748 12.36 -27.60 8.00
N PHE A 749 13.00 -26.44 7.81
CA PHE A 749 14.40 -26.21 8.15
C PHE A 749 14.70 -26.57 9.61
N GLY A 750 14.02 -25.93 10.56
CA GLY A 750 14.30 -26.08 11.98
C GLY A 750 14.01 -27.49 12.52
N ASN A 751 12.94 -28.14 12.04
CA ASN A 751 12.63 -29.51 12.43
C ASN A 751 13.65 -30.53 11.92
N SER A 752 14.36 -30.27 10.81
CA SER A 752 15.45 -31.13 10.35
C SER A 752 16.66 -31.15 11.31
N TRP A 753 16.83 -30.09 12.10
CA TRP A 753 17.97 -29.89 13.01
C TRP A 753 17.77 -30.40 14.44
N LYS A 754 16.64 -31.07 14.72
CA LYS A 754 16.42 -31.83 15.97
C LYS A 754 17.56 -32.81 16.23
N VAL A 755 17.90 -33.01 17.51
CA VAL A 755 18.93 -33.98 17.94
C VAL A 755 18.36 -35.40 18.09
N SER A 756 17.09 -35.53 18.51
CA SER A 756 16.40 -36.82 18.63
C SER A 756 15.19 -36.90 17.69
N SER A 757 15.02 -38.06 17.05
CA SER A 757 13.82 -38.40 16.28
C SER A 757 12.57 -38.57 17.15
N SER A 758 12.73 -38.75 18.47
CA SER A 758 11.62 -38.84 19.42
C SER A 758 10.96 -37.50 19.75
N CYS A 759 11.55 -36.38 19.30
CA CYS A 759 10.99 -35.05 19.55
C CYS A 759 9.86 -34.71 18.59
N PRO A 760 8.80 -34.00 19.05
CA PRO A 760 7.73 -33.51 18.18
C PRO A 760 8.27 -32.55 17.11
N ASN A 761 7.49 -32.33 16.06
CA ASN A 761 7.76 -31.22 15.14
C ASN A 761 7.23 -29.92 15.75
N ALA A 762 8.05 -28.87 15.76
CA ALA A 762 7.60 -27.50 16.00
C ALA A 762 6.43 -27.17 15.07
N GLN A 763 5.44 -26.45 15.60
CA GLN A 763 4.25 -25.99 14.89
C GLN A 763 4.27 -24.47 14.78
N LEU A 764 3.49 -23.91 13.85
CA LEU A 764 3.28 -22.46 13.80
C LEU A 764 2.51 -22.02 15.05
N ILE A 765 3.13 -21.18 15.88
CA ILE A 765 2.51 -20.65 17.10
C ILE A 765 1.75 -19.36 16.76
N SER A 766 0.50 -19.25 17.21
CA SER A 766 -0.27 -18.01 17.14
C SER A 766 0.40 -16.92 17.99
N ASP A 767 0.48 -15.68 17.49
CA ASP A 767 1.09 -14.55 18.21
C ASP A 767 0.68 -14.52 19.70
N PRO A 768 1.63 -14.66 20.65
CA PRO A 768 1.39 -14.62 22.09
C PRO A 768 0.58 -13.41 22.56
N CYS A 769 0.67 -12.26 21.88
CA CYS A 769 -0.13 -11.08 22.21
C CYS A 769 -1.62 -11.24 21.83
N THR A 770 -1.96 -12.08 20.85
CA THR A 770 -3.36 -12.39 20.50
C THR A 770 -4.04 -13.31 21.51
N SER A 771 -3.30 -14.25 22.10
CA SER A 771 -3.76 -15.11 23.19
C SER A 771 -3.78 -14.37 24.53
N ASN A 772 -2.71 -13.62 24.85
CA ASN A 772 -2.56 -12.85 26.08
C ASN A 772 -2.88 -11.36 25.87
N ARG A 773 -4.08 -11.04 25.35
CA ARG A 773 -4.48 -9.65 25.00
C ARG A 773 -4.27 -8.63 26.13
N TYR A 774 -4.43 -9.04 27.38
CA TYR A 774 -4.21 -8.19 28.56
C TYR A 774 -2.73 -7.79 28.77
N ARG A 775 -1.77 -8.56 28.22
CA ARG A 775 -0.33 -8.28 28.27
C ARG A 775 0.14 -7.40 27.11
N ALA A 776 -0.59 -7.35 25.99
CA ALA A 776 -0.16 -6.65 24.78
C ALA A 776 0.12 -5.15 25.02
N ALA A 777 -0.80 -4.43 25.65
CA ALA A 777 -0.64 -3.00 25.95
C ALA A 777 0.52 -2.70 26.93
N TRP A 778 0.77 -3.60 27.89
CA TRP A 778 1.93 -3.48 28.78
C TRP A 778 3.24 -3.71 28.01
N SER A 779 3.29 -4.76 27.20
CA SER A 779 4.45 -5.17 26.41
C SER A 779 4.88 -4.09 25.42
N GLN A 780 3.94 -3.59 24.61
CA GLN A 780 4.17 -2.46 23.69
C GLN A 780 4.72 -1.23 24.42
N LYS A 781 4.12 -0.86 25.56
CA LYS A 781 4.55 0.30 26.34
C LYS A 781 5.97 0.14 26.88
N GLN A 782 6.35 -1.01 27.40
CA GLN A 782 7.71 -1.22 27.92
C GLN A 782 8.75 -1.32 26.80
N CYS A 783 8.42 -2.02 25.70
CA CYS A 783 9.31 -2.18 24.55
C CYS A 783 9.51 -0.90 23.73
N SER A 784 8.60 0.08 23.84
CA SER A 784 8.71 1.40 23.19
C SER A 784 10.03 2.14 23.47
N ILE A 785 10.80 1.74 24.48
CA ILE A 785 12.15 2.29 24.69
C ILE A 785 13.06 2.08 23.46
N ILE A 786 12.93 0.96 22.74
CA ILE A 786 13.73 0.63 21.54
C ILE A 786 13.53 1.67 20.42
N THR A 787 12.29 2.13 20.21
CA THR A 787 11.93 3.16 19.23
C THR A 787 11.95 4.58 19.80
N SER A 788 12.18 4.74 21.11
CA SER A 788 12.22 6.04 21.77
C SER A 788 13.51 6.83 21.49
N SER A 789 13.50 8.12 21.83
CA SER A 789 14.66 9.01 21.78
C SER A 789 15.87 8.52 22.61
N THR A 790 15.70 7.56 23.53
CA THR A 790 16.81 6.93 24.26
C THR A 790 17.79 6.21 23.31
N PHE A 791 17.29 5.67 22.20
CA PHE A 791 18.08 4.96 21.20
C PHE A 791 18.28 5.78 19.89
N GLN A 792 17.98 7.08 19.90
CA GLN A 792 17.97 7.94 18.71
C GLN A 792 19.27 7.90 17.88
N SER A 793 20.43 7.80 18.54
CA SER A 793 21.75 7.75 17.91
C SER A 793 22.11 6.37 17.32
N CYS A 794 21.24 5.37 17.51
CA CYS A 794 21.33 4.04 16.91
C CYS A 794 20.34 3.82 15.77
N HIS A 795 19.20 4.52 15.72
CA HIS A 795 18.17 4.34 14.67
C HIS A 795 18.68 4.54 13.24
N THR A 796 19.72 5.35 13.03
CA THR A 796 20.37 5.55 11.72
C THR A 796 21.41 4.47 11.37
N LYS A 797 21.64 3.52 12.27
CA LYS A 797 22.68 2.47 12.15
C LYS A 797 22.13 1.05 12.26
N VAL A 798 21.11 0.84 13.08
CA VAL A 798 20.44 -0.46 13.29
C VAL A 798 18.93 -0.22 13.30
N ASP A 799 18.22 -0.93 12.43
CA ASP A 799 16.76 -0.89 12.36
C ASP A 799 16.14 -1.34 13.70
N PRO A 800 15.37 -0.47 14.40
CA PRO A 800 14.71 -0.82 15.64
C PRO A 800 13.50 -1.75 15.46
N GLY A 801 12.89 -1.81 14.27
CA GLY A 801 11.60 -2.48 14.04
C GLY A 801 11.59 -3.96 14.46
N PRO A 802 12.47 -4.81 13.87
CA PRO A 802 12.53 -6.24 14.22
C PRO A 802 12.80 -6.51 15.71
N TYR A 803 13.55 -5.64 16.37
CA TYR A 803 13.87 -5.76 17.80
C TYR A 803 12.70 -5.32 18.70
N PHE A 804 11.94 -4.31 18.28
CA PHE A 804 10.71 -3.91 18.95
C PHE A 804 9.66 -5.02 18.88
N ASP A 805 9.44 -5.60 17.69
CA ASP A 805 8.48 -6.70 17.50
C ASP A 805 8.87 -7.95 18.30
N SER A 806 10.16 -8.31 18.30
CA SER A 806 10.71 -9.37 19.16
C SER A 806 10.41 -9.11 20.64
N CYS A 807 10.72 -7.89 21.12
CA CYS A 807 10.50 -7.49 22.51
C CYS A 807 9.03 -7.59 22.93
N VAL A 808 8.11 -7.15 22.07
CA VAL A 808 6.67 -7.18 22.35
C VAL A 808 6.18 -8.63 22.43
N ARG A 809 6.61 -9.49 21.51
CA ARG A 809 6.33 -10.93 21.50
C ARG A 809 6.83 -11.62 22.77
N ASP A 810 8.13 -11.48 23.06
CA ASP A 810 8.79 -11.99 24.28
C ASP A 810 8.01 -11.61 25.55
N SER A 811 7.62 -10.33 25.65
CA SER A 811 6.93 -9.76 26.82
C SER A 811 5.46 -10.24 26.97
N CYS A 812 4.78 -10.53 25.84
CA CYS A 812 3.46 -11.16 25.83
C CYS A 812 3.52 -12.66 26.16
N ALA A 813 4.61 -13.34 25.78
CA ALA A 813 4.79 -14.77 25.94
C ALA A 813 5.22 -15.18 27.35
N CYS A 814 6.00 -14.35 28.04
CA CYS A 814 6.43 -14.59 29.42
C CYS A 814 5.31 -14.31 30.44
N ASP A 815 4.34 -15.21 30.51
CA ASP A 815 3.11 -15.09 31.31
C ASP A 815 3.11 -15.85 32.65
N THR A 816 4.08 -16.74 32.89
CA THR A 816 4.22 -17.50 34.16
C THR A 816 5.08 -16.81 35.22
N GLY A 817 5.43 -15.53 35.02
CA GLY A 817 6.32 -14.75 35.86
C GLY A 817 7.75 -14.70 35.34
N GLY A 818 8.39 -13.53 35.50
CA GLY A 818 9.67 -13.22 34.84
C GLY A 818 9.54 -12.14 33.76
N ASP A 819 8.42 -11.43 33.71
CA ASP A 819 8.03 -10.41 32.74
C ASP A 819 9.13 -9.36 32.47
N CYS A 820 9.77 -8.88 33.54
CA CYS A 820 10.90 -7.96 33.45
C CYS A 820 12.14 -8.62 32.83
N GLU A 821 12.36 -9.91 33.02
CA GLU A 821 13.54 -10.60 32.49
C GLU A 821 13.50 -10.66 30.95
N CYS A 822 12.38 -11.08 30.37
CA CYS A 822 12.21 -11.20 28.91
C CYS A 822 12.29 -9.83 28.21
N LEU A 823 11.61 -8.82 28.77
CA LEU A 823 11.75 -7.42 28.37
C LEU A 823 13.22 -6.96 28.40
N CYS A 824 13.93 -7.21 29.50
CA CYS A 824 15.30 -6.75 29.67
C CYS A 824 16.33 -7.50 28.82
N THR A 825 16.07 -8.74 28.39
CA THR A 825 16.91 -9.45 27.42
C THR A 825 16.69 -8.92 26.00
N ALA A 826 15.44 -8.68 25.59
CA ALA A 826 15.12 -8.15 24.27
C ALA A 826 15.69 -6.73 24.05
N VAL A 827 15.49 -5.82 25.01
CA VAL A 827 16.08 -4.46 24.96
C VAL A 827 17.62 -4.51 25.03
N ALA A 828 18.20 -5.49 25.76
CA ALA A 828 19.65 -5.69 25.77
C ALA A 828 20.20 -6.19 24.42
N ALA A 829 19.44 -7.01 23.68
CA ALA A 829 19.84 -7.48 22.35
C ALA A 829 19.92 -6.32 21.35
N TYR A 830 18.96 -5.37 21.38
CA TYR A 830 19.04 -4.16 20.56
C TYR A 830 20.22 -3.27 20.98
N ALA A 831 20.41 -3.05 22.28
CA ALA A 831 21.56 -2.27 22.78
C ALA A 831 22.92 -2.89 22.42
N LYS A 832 23.02 -4.23 22.36
CA LYS A 832 24.22 -4.92 21.86
C LYS A 832 24.46 -4.59 20.38
N ALA A 833 23.45 -4.73 19.53
CA ALA A 833 23.56 -4.40 18.10
C ALA A 833 23.94 -2.92 17.88
N CYS A 834 23.37 -2.00 18.67
CA CYS A 834 23.77 -0.60 18.68
C CYS A 834 25.24 -0.41 19.04
N ASN A 835 25.73 -1.07 20.09
CA ASN A 835 27.14 -1.01 20.50
C ASN A 835 28.08 -1.54 19.40
N GLU A 836 27.70 -2.62 18.72
CA GLU A 836 28.46 -3.20 17.59
C GLU A 836 28.48 -2.25 16.38
N ALA A 837 27.39 -1.56 16.10
CA ALA A 837 27.35 -0.45 15.13
C ALA A 837 28.02 0.87 15.64
N GLY A 838 28.76 0.82 16.75
CA GLY A 838 29.47 1.97 17.32
C GLY A 838 28.55 3.07 17.88
N ALA A 839 27.36 2.73 18.36
CA ALA A 839 26.44 3.62 19.08
C ALA A 839 26.25 3.12 20.52
N CYS A 840 27.03 3.66 21.46
CA CYS A 840 26.93 3.30 22.86
C CYS A 840 25.69 3.92 23.53
N ILE A 841 24.73 3.09 23.95
CA ILE A 841 23.46 3.55 24.54
C ILE A 841 23.36 3.20 26.04
N SER A 842 23.19 4.21 26.89
CA SER A 842 22.95 4.06 28.33
C SER A 842 21.46 4.03 28.66
N TRP A 843 20.81 2.88 28.47
CA TRP A 843 19.35 2.73 28.54
C TRP A 843 18.78 2.21 29.88
N ARG A 844 19.61 1.59 30.74
CA ARG A 844 19.15 1.04 32.03
C ARG A 844 18.90 2.14 33.05
N THR A 845 17.84 2.02 33.84
CA THR A 845 17.50 2.95 34.93
C THR A 845 17.10 2.21 36.21
N PRO A 846 17.03 2.86 37.38
CA PRO A 846 16.54 2.22 38.61
C PRO A 846 15.10 1.66 38.53
N LYS A 847 14.29 2.12 37.55
CA LYS A 847 12.91 1.67 37.34
C LYS A 847 12.75 0.71 36.15
N LEU A 848 13.71 0.67 35.23
CA LEU A 848 13.67 -0.15 34.02
C LEU A 848 14.99 -0.89 33.87
N CYS A 849 14.93 -2.22 34.02
CA CYS A 849 16.06 -3.12 33.91
C CYS A 849 17.27 -2.75 34.80
N PRO A 850 17.06 -2.48 36.11
CA PRO A 850 18.12 -2.09 37.03
C PRO A 850 19.23 -3.14 37.12
N ILE A 851 20.44 -2.69 37.44
CA ILE A 851 21.62 -3.54 37.64
C ILE A 851 22.34 -3.12 38.92
N PHE A 852 22.58 -4.09 39.80
CA PHE A 852 23.11 -3.88 41.15
C PHE A 852 24.61 -4.16 41.18
N CYS A 853 25.40 -3.24 40.61
CA CYS A 853 26.87 -3.36 40.58
C CYS A 853 27.51 -3.12 41.95
N ASP A 854 26.83 -2.37 42.81
CA ASP A 854 27.21 -2.05 44.18
C ASP A 854 27.23 -3.28 45.11
N TYR A 855 26.43 -4.30 44.80
CA TYR A 855 26.47 -5.62 45.48
C TYR A 855 27.86 -6.25 45.54
N TYR A 856 28.72 -5.97 44.54
CA TYR A 856 30.08 -6.51 44.47
C TYR A 856 31.12 -5.70 45.25
N ASN A 857 30.74 -4.56 45.81
CA ASN A 857 31.63 -3.74 46.64
C ASN A 857 31.80 -4.32 48.04
N SER A 858 33.00 -4.17 48.61
CA SER A 858 33.20 -4.32 50.05
C SER A 858 32.44 -3.22 50.81
N PRO A 859 32.01 -3.44 52.07
CA PRO A 859 31.31 -2.42 52.86
C PRO A 859 32.07 -1.09 52.92
N GLY A 860 31.44 -0.01 52.43
CA GLY A 860 32.05 1.32 52.33
C GLY A 860 32.95 1.55 51.11
N GLY A 861 33.18 0.54 50.26
CA GLY A 861 33.90 0.66 49.00
C GLY A 861 32.99 1.03 47.82
N CYS A 862 33.58 1.58 46.77
CA CYS A 862 32.91 1.88 45.50
C CYS A 862 33.89 1.61 44.35
N GLU A 863 34.15 0.33 44.11
CA GLU A 863 35.10 -0.17 43.09
C GLU A 863 34.38 -0.66 41.83
N TRP A 864 33.21 -1.27 41.97
CA TRP A 864 32.45 -1.84 40.85
C TRP A 864 31.41 -0.85 40.33
N HIS A 865 31.51 -0.54 39.03
CA HIS A 865 30.62 0.39 38.34
C HIS A 865 29.93 -0.25 37.14
N TYR A 866 28.69 0.14 36.87
CA TYR A 866 28.00 -0.17 35.62
C TYR A 866 28.62 0.62 34.47
N LYS A 867 29.14 -0.08 33.45
CA LYS A 867 29.43 0.51 32.14
C LYS A 867 28.41 0.00 31.11
N PRO A 868 27.61 0.87 30.48
CA PRO A 868 26.60 0.46 29.51
C PRO A 868 27.22 -0.18 28.27
N CYS A 869 28.41 0.27 27.90
CA CYS A 869 29.21 -0.25 26.79
C CYS A 869 30.67 -0.20 27.25
N GLY A 870 31.15 -1.33 27.76
CA GLY A 870 32.54 -1.51 28.14
C GLY A 870 33.36 -1.94 26.93
N PHE A 871 34.62 -1.51 26.92
CA PHE A 871 35.66 -2.07 26.06
C PHE A 871 36.48 -3.06 26.90
N TYR A 872 36.73 -4.25 26.37
CA TYR A 872 37.70 -5.18 26.93
C TYR A 872 38.68 -5.63 25.86
N VAL A 873 39.98 -5.43 26.10
CA VAL A 873 41.03 -5.89 25.17
C VAL A 873 41.30 -7.36 25.47
N ILE A 874 40.86 -8.25 24.59
CA ILE A 874 41.30 -9.66 24.61
C ILE A 874 42.75 -9.71 24.11
N ASN A 875 43.70 -9.64 25.04
CA ASN A 875 45.13 -9.72 24.74
C ASN A 875 45.47 -11.08 24.07
N LYS A 876 45.59 -11.09 22.74
CA LYS A 876 45.94 -12.29 21.95
C LYS A 876 47.41 -12.73 22.07
N HIS A 877 48.23 -12.05 22.88
CA HIS A 877 49.64 -12.40 23.12
C HIS A 877 50.02 -12.41 24.61
N LEU A 878 50.28 -13.61 25.15
CA LEU A 878 51.17 -13.77 26.30
C LEU A 878 52.62 -13.65 25.79
N SER A 879 53.23 -12.48 25.94
CA SER A 879 54.66 -12.26 25.72
C SER A 879 55.22 -11.31 26.78
N SER A 880 56.39 -11.64 27.32
CA SER A 880 56.91 -11.10 28.57
C SER A 880 57.75 -9.82 28.40
N ASN A 881 57.14 -8.64 28.59
CA ASN A 881 57.69 -7.45 29.29
C ASN A 881 56.89 -6.18 28.92
N PRO A 882 56.51 -5.32 29.89
CA PRO A 882 55.89 -4.04 29.59
C PRO A 882 56.94 -2.95 29.29
N LYS A 883 56.80 -2.31 28.13
CA LYS A 883 57.26 -0.92 27.89
C LYS A 883 56.04 -0.09 27.47
N PRO A 884 55.95 1.19 27.84
CA PRO A 884 54.81 2.03 27.47
C PRO A 884 54.86 2.34 25.98
N VAL A 885 53.73 2.11 25.29
CA VAL A 885 53.44 2.58 23.94
C VAL A 885 52.06 3.21 23.98
N GLU A 886 51.92 4.41 23.43
CA GLU A 886 50.63 5.11 23.32
C GLU A 886 49.68 4.31 22.41
N MET A 887 48.45 4.09 22.88
CA MET A 887 47.51 3.18 22.23
C MET A 887 46.67 3.93 21.18
N THR A 888 47.10 3.86 19.92
CA THR A 888 46.24 4.17 18.76
C THR A 888 45.12 3.14 18.63
N THR A 889 43.94 3.60 18.20
CA THR A 889 42.69 2.82 18.17
C THR A 889 42.64 1.82 17.02
N THR A 890 43.18 0.60 17.23
CA THR A 890 42.92 -0.57 16.37
C THR A 890 42.99 -1.87 17.17
N GLN A 891 41.83 -2.47 17.51
CA GLN A 891 41.58 -3.93 17.66
C GLN A 891 40.17 -4.22 18.21
N SER A 892 39.50 -5.23 17.63
CA SER A 892 38.25 -5.92 18.01
C SER A 892 37.32 -5.27 19.06
N THR A 893 36.16 -4.79 18.62
CA THR A 893 35.12 -4.18 19.47
C THR A 893 34.05 -5.17 19.94
N THR A 894 34.32 -5.98 20.97
CA THR A 894 33.23 -6.60 21.75
C THR A 894 32.68 -5.58 22.76
N GLY A 895 31.68 -4.81 22.34
CA GLY A 895 31.06 -3.73 23.13
C GLY A 895 30.14 -4.24 24.24
N GLU A 896 30.71 -4.80 25.31
CA GLU A 896 30.00 -5.56 26.34
C GLU A 896 29.58 -4.73 27.57
N VAL A 897 28.39 -5.02 28.13
CA VAL A 897 28.00 -4.50 29.46
C VAL A 897 28.97 -5.03 30.52
N SER A 898 29.91 -4.18 30.92
CA SER A 898 31.01 -4.54 31.80
C SER A 898 30.78 -3.99 33.21
N ILE A 899 30.95 -4.83 34.22
CA ILE A 899 31.15 -4.38 35.60
C ILE A 899 32.65 -4.43 35.84
N THR A 900 33.29 -3.27 36.07
CA THR A 900 34.77 -3.19 36.17
C THR A 900 35.22 -2.59 37.49
N LYS A 901 36.20 -3.23 38.13
CA LYS A 901 37.06 -2.65 39.16
C LYS A 901 38.13 -1.74 38.51
N PRO A 902 38.44 -0.54 39.04
CA PRO A 902 39.58 0.26 38.57
C PRO A 902 40.91 -0.43 38.89
N PHE A 903 41.87 -0.30 37.98
CA PHE A 903 43.14 -1.03 37.95
C PHE A 903 43.88 -1.11 39.31
N THR A 904 44.07 -2.33 39.81
CA THR A 904 45.19 -2.73 40.69
C THR A 904 45.51 -4.20 40.43
N GLU A 905 46.79 -4.58 40.50
CA GLU A 905 47.29 -5.89 40.09
C GLU A 905 46.66 -7.07 40.86
N GLU A 906 45.91 -7.94 40.17
CA GLU A 906 45.59 -9.26 40.72
C GLU A 906 46.74 -10.24 40.46
N LYS A 907 47.30 -10.75 41.56
CA LYS A 907 48.44 -11.68 41.53
C LYS A 907 48.05 -13.03 40.95
N THR A 908 48.75 -13.44 39.91
CA THR A 908 48.77 -14.83 39.43
C THR A 908 49.10 -15.80 40.57
N LYS A 909 48.18 -16.73 40.86
CA LYS A 909 48.50 -17.96 41.58
C LYS A 909 48.72 -19.09 40.58
N THR A 910 49.97 -19.49 40.42
CA THR A 910 50.34 -20.77 39.78
C THR A 910 49.89 -21.95 40.65
N PRO A 911 49.52 -23.10 40.05
CA PRO A 911 49.17 -24.29 40.81
C PRO A 911 50.42 -25.01 41.32
N THR A 912 50.53 -25.18 42.64
CA THR A 912 51.50 -26.08 43.25
C THR A 912 50.94 -27.50 43.29
N ALA A 913 51.76 -28.51 42.96
CA ALA A 913 51.36 -29.91 42.91
C ALA A 913 50.84 -30.44 44.27
N LEU A 914 49.85 -31.33 44.22
CA LEU A 914 49.30 -32.02 45.39
C LEU A 914 49.87 -33.44 45.49
N SER A 915 50.64 -33.73 46.54
CA SER A 915 51.02 -35.10 46.92
C SER A 915 50.28 -35.53 48.19
N THR A 916 49.59 -36.67 48.08
CA THR A 916 49.29 -37.65 49.15
C THR A 916 49.50 -37.27 50.62
N ALA A 917 48.43 -37.28 51.42
CA ALA A 917 48.31 -38.05 52.67
C ALA A 917 46.85 -38.00 53.19
N ALA A 918 46.49 -38.92 54.10
CA ALA A 918 45.11 -39.16 54.55
C ALA A 918 44.95 -39.04 56.08
N VAL A 919 43.77 -39.48 56.58
CA VAL A 919 43.43 -39.87 57.97
C VAL A 919 42.69 -38.84 58.85
N SER A 920 41.35 -38.97 58.81
CA SER A 920 40.40 -39.27 59.92
C SER A 920 40.22 -38.41 61.20
N GLU A 921 38.96 -38.45 61.67
CA GLU A 921 38.45 -38.27 63.05
C GLU A 921 38.41 -36.83 63.64
N THR A 922 37.44 -36.44 64.49
CA THR A 922 36.32 -37.15 65.18
C THR A 922 35.15 -36.18 65.53
N THR A 923 33.90 -36.70 65.63
CA THR A 923 32.74 -36.28 66.50
C THR A 923 32.26 -34.80 66.58
N LEU A 924 30.95 -34.47 66.71
CA LEU A 924 30.09 -34.85 67.86
C LEU A 924 28.56 -34.59 67.64
N SER A 925 27.74 -35.43 68.29
CA SER A 925 26.35 -35.24 68.81
C SER A 925 25.18 -34.85 67.88
N THR A 926 24.28 -35.82 67.70
CA THR A 926 22.81 -35.67 67.58
C THR A 926 22.13 -35.48 68.95
N PRO A 927 20.85 -35.08 68.96
CA PRO A 927 19.88 -35.60 69.94
C PRO A 927 18.86 -36.57 69.32
N GLU A 928 18.55 -37.61 70.08
CA GLU A 928 17.39 -38.52 70.02
C GLU A 928 16.03 -37.78 70.19
N ASN A 929 14.81 -38.34 70.04
CA ASN A 929 14.23 -39.61 69.59
C ASN A 929 12.77 -39.26 69.14
N THR A 930 11.98 -40.02 68.37
CA THR A 930 11.42 -41.35 68.72
C THR A 930 10.69 -41.96 67.49
N ALA A 931 10.50 -43.28 67.51
CA ALA A 931 9.94 -44.16 66.47
C ALA A 931 8.43 -43.91 66.14
N THR A 932 7.73 -44.58 65.20
CA THR A 932 7.76 -46.04 64.93
C THR A 932 7.04 -46.47 63.63
N SER A 933 7.60 -47.46 62.89
CA SER A 933 6.91 -48.56 62.11
C SER A 933 5.87 -48.24 61.01
N ARG A 934 5.59 -49.00 59.93
CA ARG A 934 5.99 -50.29 59.30
C ARG A 934 5.19 -50.40 57.94
N GLU A 935 5.36 -51.31 56.96
CA GLU A 935 6.22 -52.47 56.71
C GLU A 935 6.39 -52.73 55.17
N SER A 936 7.53 -53.28 54.73
CA SER A 936 7.70 -54.42 53.76
C SER A 936 6.96 -54.48 52.40
N THR A 937 7.65 -54.28 51.25
CA THR A 937 8.36 -55.28 50.36
C THR A 937 7.45 -56.19 49.50
N VAL A 938 7.76 -56.59 48.25
CA VAL A 938 8.82 -57.56 47.83
C VAL A 938 9.06 -57.56 46.28
N VAL A 939 10.33 -57.43 45.88
CA VAL A 939 11.12 -58.15 44.83
C VAL A 939 10.50 -58.60 43.48
N SER A 940 11.17 -58.23 42.36
CA SER A 940 11.73 -59.20 41.39
C SER A 940 12.90 -58.61 40.57
N SER A 941 13.80 -59.47 40.08
CA SER A 941 15.17 -59.11 39.66
C SER A 941 15.55 -59.45 38.20
N LYS A 942 16.59 -58.74 37.74
CA LYS A 942 17.31 -58.80 36.44
C LYS A 942 17.90 -60.20 36.09
N PRO A 943 18.29 -60.46 34.83
CA PRO A 943 19.72 -60.37 34.45
C PRO A 943 19.98 -59.68 33.07
N THR A 944 21.02 -58.85 32.84
CA THR A 944 22.48 -59.12 32.65
C THR A 944 22.76 -59.72 31.25
N VAL A 945 23.58 -59.12 30.36
CA VAL A 945 25.07 -59.18 30.30
C VAL A 945 25.66 -58.08 29.38
N GLU A 946 26.86 -57.64 29.76
CA GLU A 946 27.99 -56.97 29.05
C GLU A 946 28.03 -57.08 27.50
N THR A 947 28.59 -56.17 26.70
CA THR A 947 29.76 -55.26 26.81
C THR A 947 29.45 -53.92 26.06
N THR A 948 30.29 -52.92 25.82
CA THR A 948 31.74 -52.63 26.08
C THR A 948 31.90 -51.12 26.34
N SER A 949 33.07 -50.64 26.82
CA SER A 949 33.37 -49.21 26.99
C SER A 949 34.22 -48.62 25.85
N THR A 950 33.61 -47.85 24.95
CA THR A 950 34.31 -46.81 24.18
C THR A 950 34.39 -45.52 25.00
N VAL A 951 35.50 -44.79 24.92
CA VAL A 951 35.65 -43.49 25.58
C VAL A 951 34.69 -42.51 24.91
N GLY A 952 33.64 -42.09 25.64
CA GLY A 952 32.66 -41.15 25.14
C GLY A 952 33.22 -39.73 25.01
N PRO A 953 32.69 -38.91 24.09
CA PRO A 953 33.09 -37.52 23.95
C PRO A 953 32.82 -36.74 25.24
N SER A 954 33.76 -35.88 25.63
CA SER A 954 33.63 -35.04 26.81
C SER A 954 32.50 -34.03 26.59
N THR A 955 31.47 -34.09 27.42
CA THR A 955 30.29 -33.22 27.33
C THR A 955 30.34 -32.19 28.45
N ILE A 956 30.39 -30.90 28.08
CA ILE A 956 30.24 -29.80 29.03
C ILE A 956 28.80 -29.29 28.90
N SER A 957 28.03 -29.39 29.99
CA SER A 957 26.66 -28.86 30.08
C SER A 957 26.63 -27.74 31.10
N ILE A 958 26.20 -26.56 30.66
CA ILE A 958 26.08 -25.38 31.51
C ILE A 958 24.57 -25.11 31.70
N LYS A 959 24.12 -25.04 32.95
CA LYS A 959 22.70 -24.93 33.33
C LYS A 959 22.46 -23.72 34.22
N SER A 960 21.29 -23.10 34.06
CA SER A 960 20.82 -22.04 34.94
C SER A 960 20.19 -22.61 36.23
N THR A 961 20.45 -21.99 37.38
CA THR A 961 19.93 -22.40 38.70
C THR A 961 19.12 -21.27 39.35
N LEU A 962 17.81 -21.45 39.42
CA LEU A 962 16.88 -20.59 40.18
C LEU A 962 16.45 -21.28 41.48
N LYS A 963 16.33 -20.50 42.55
CA LYS A 963 15.87 -20.94 43.87
C LYS A 963 14.58 -20.16 44.22
N PRO A 964 13.46 -20.81 44.56
CA PRO A 964 12.21 -20.11 44.81
C PRO A 964 12.22 -19.40 46.18
N GLU A 965 11.69 -18.19 46.21
CA GLU A 965 11.57 -17.35 47.41
C GLU A 965 10.11 -17.33 47.88
N GLN A 966 9.87 -17.64 49.17
CA GLN A 966 8.53 -17.66 49.75
C GLN A 966 8.14 -16.26 50.24
N THR A 967 7.00 -15.73 49.77
CA THR A 967 6.44 -14.47 50.27
C THR A 967 5.16 -14.71 51.05
N THR A 968 5.18 -14.41 52.35
CA THR A 968 4.03 -14.50 53.26
C THR A 968 3.19 -13.22 53.23
N LEU A 969 1.86 -13.35 53.12
CA LEU A 969 0.90 -12.26 53.29
C LEU A 969 0.51 -12.05 54.77
N PRO A 970 0.27 -10.80 55.20
CA PRO A 970 -0.62 -10.47 56.30
C PRO A 970 -1.94 -9.82 55.82
N VAL A 971 -2.96 -9.88 56.68
CA VAL A 971 -4.38 -9.54 56.39
C VAL A 971 -4.79 -8.22 57.08
N SER A 972 -5.52 -7.35 56.36
CA SER A 972 -6.65 -6.42 56.72
C SER A 972 -6.76 -5.81 58.16
N PRO A 973 -7.36 -4.58 58.37
CA PRO A 973 -8.74 -4.32 57.93
C PRO A 973 -9.31 -2.87 57.71
N THR A 974 -10.39 -2.84 56.90
CA THR A 974 -11.66 -2.04 56.98
C THR A 974 -11.76 -0.49 56.93
N THR A 975 -12.65 -0.03 56.01
CA THR A 975 -13.57 1.15 56.06
C THR A 975 -12.98 2.58 56.12
N GLU A 976 -13.55 3.65 55.54
CA GLU A 976 -14.96 3.94 55.19
C GLU A 976 -15.12 4.94 53.99
N LYS A 977 -16.34 5.01 53.42
CA LYS A 977 -17.01 6.02 52.54
C LYS A 977 -16.28 7.23 51.92
N GLY A 978 -16.67 7.58 50.69
CA GLY A 978 -16.62 8.95 50.14
C GLY A 978 -17.10 9.10 48.69
N THR A 979 -18.37 9.43 48.47
CA THR A 979 -18.94 9.81 47.16
C THR A 979 -18.88 11.33 46.93
N THR A 980 -18.53 11.79 45.72
CA THR A 980 -19.30 12.78 44.91
C THR A 980 -18.61 13.13 43.58
N ASN A 981 -19.46 13.38 42.56
CA ASN A 981 -19.21 13.88 41.20
C ASN A 981 -18.27 13.07 40.29
#